data_AF-A0A1E7IV69-F1
#
_entry.id   AF-A0A1E7IV69-F1
#
_cell.length_a   1.000
_cell.length_b   1.000
_cell.length_c   1.000
_cell.angle_alpha   90.00
_cell.angle_beta   90.00
_cell.angle_gamma   90.00
#
_symmetry.space_group_name_H-M   'P 1'
#
loop_
_entity.id
_entity.type
_entity.pdbx_description
1 polymer ?
#
loop_
_entity_poly.entity_id
_entity_poly.type
_entity_poly.pdbx_seq_one_letter_code
_entity_poly.pdbx_strand_id
1 'polypeptide(L)'
;MGDKKKSGVNLCNLWLQDEKAQAIALGFVLIMGIILAATILIVSTELPKQTKILEAEHAAKVPQDFAELGATIDDVALSGDETASATCTIGLTSKSIPFVGVHASGGTLRFDNSEKFDCLAWAPGVFTTNSSDLLAELFTPDNFTTYGAENKYHVETFHVAGAKLLLEAGGDMIYDSGGEEYLSGEYWCNNFIVTNNTTLCTPWLTVHAKNVTVSPNSSINATGLGIAGGTTLTVPPLSANGSGEGCGKIPPKPWGKQHKTYCLVSAGGGGAGHYSAGGTGGNASTWGEDHSGGAGGPAYENVTNTSTDMFTTASGSGGGCAGWGQPTGGFIYEGGAGGDGGGIIHLDAPTINILGNVSVEGEKGHYSNDVDRAPDSAGGGGGGGAGGTILLKGGDFNISGSLSAKGGDGSKGARACHKNVPFENNGGGGGGGSGGVIKLFYGGALVAPGGLANHTDVSGGAGGLGGVGKSPGCPVGGPEPEAGGNGTAGGAGHVHNETYPAYVASVPHYRTGWLVSNVTDIGNATGNDTSMITYSTLTWTGNYSSASGTGIYMKVRTSANASMSDAMSWQDCPSIANRMNISDLSSVSDGHRYIQWRADLSTIEKSRTPILQTVNVSYCEYGRPVIADSTGSLKFETHYFNLQNYKLVYEHGGIIKVQSDSELMLFPPPISISGNPLTLNIRAVTLTCDDTSPIGGVFSTAVKASYKNSALLAGGLDYHNVTLNFTTAYPTAWQRWFSKTCKEAGLVNGTAPGKYNIAGTGTSNHPLSIVFYGNDTNPVHLWLKESEVGVGVAG
;
A
#
# COMPACT_ATOMS: atom_id res chain seq x y z
N MET A 1 92.11 -70.59 -66.32
CA MET A 1 91.95 -71.60 -67.39
C MET A 1 91.78 -72.95 -66.70
N GLY A 2 90.56 -73.53 -66.73
CA GLY A 2 90.29 -74.92 -66.30
C GLY A 2 89.19 -75.10 -65.25
N ASP A 3 87.99 -75.48 -65.70
CA ASP A 3 86.76 -75.86 -64.98
C ASP A 3 86.87 -77.08 -64.03
N LYS A 4 86.06 -77.12 -62.95
CA LYS A 4 85.12 -78.23 -62.60
C LYS A 4 84.28 -78.00 -61.31
N LYS A 5 82.97 -77.81 -61.52
CA LYS A 5 81.75 -78.32 -60.82
C LYS A 5 81.72 -78.69 -59.31
N LYS A 6 80.76 -78.02 -58.63
CA LYS A 6 79.67 -78.49 -57.72
C LYS A 6 79.95 -79.44 -56.54
N SER A 7 79.56 -79.01 -55.33
CA SER A 7 78.54 -79.69 -54.48
C SER A 7 78.28 -78.89 -53.20
N GLY A 8 77.12 -78.21 -53.13
CA GLY A 8 76.58 -77.70 -51.88
C GLY A 8 75.94 -78.84 -51.09
N VAL A 9 76.45 -79.10 -49.89
CA VAL A 9 75.87 -80.08 -48.96
C VAL A 9 74.68 -79.43 -48.26
N ASN A 10 73.49 -79.92 -48.59
CA ASN A 10 72.21 -79.48 -48.04
C ASN A 10 71.96 -80.23 -46.71
N LEU A 11 72.23 -79.58 -45.57
CA LEU A 11 72.08 -80.13 -44.22
C LEU A 11 70.66 -80.65 -43.91
N CYS A 12 69.65 -80.28 -44.70
CA CYS A 12 68.28 -80.77 -44.56
C CYS A 12 68.12 -82.27 -44.91
N ASN A 13 68.94 -82.84 -45.80
CA ASN A 13 68.77 -84.23 -46.23
C ASN A 13 69.34 -85.27 -45.27
N LEU A 14 70.19 -84.89 -44.30
CA LEU A 14 70.74 -85.83 -43.32
C LEU A 14 69.80 -86.11 -42.14
N TRP A 15 68.80 -85.26 -41.90
CA TRP A 15 67.82 -85.44 -40.82
C TRP A 15 66.64 -86.36 -41.19
N LEU A 16 66.46 -86.69 -42.47
CA LEU A 16 65.29 -87.44 -42.97
C LEU A 16 65.50 -88.97 -43.02
N GLN A 17 66.71 -89.49 -42.78
CA GLN A 17 67.01 -90.93 -42.86
C GLN A 17 67.30 -91.60 -41.50
N ASP A 18 67.19 -90.88 -40.38
CA ASP A 18 67.32 -91.48 -39.05
C ASP A 18 65.95 -92.00 -38.58
N GLU A 19 65.81 -93.33 -38.45
CA GLU A 19 64.58 -93.98 -37.95
C GLU A 19 64.15 -93.43 -36.57
N LYS A 20 65.11 -92.96 -35.75
CA LYS A 20 64.81 -92.34 -34.46
C LYS A 20 64.19 -90.94 -34.63
N ALA A 21 64.60 -90.18 -35.64
CA ALA A 21 64.03 -88.85 -35.93
C ALA A 21 62.61 -88.96 -36.50
N GLN A 22 62.35 -89.95 -37.36
CA GLN A 22 61.01 -90.21 -37.91
C GLN A 22 60.01 -90.64 -36.83
N ALA A 23 60.42 -91.50 -35.89
CA ALA A 23 59.58 -91.93 -34.77
C ALA A 23 59.22 -90.77 -33.82
N ILE A 24 60.17 -89.86 -33.54
CA ILE A 24 59.93 -88.65 -32.74
C ILE A 24 58.96 -87.70 -33.46
N ALA A 25 59.12 -87.52 -34.77
CA ALA A 25 58.23 -86.66 -35.57
C ALA A 25 56.80 -87.22 -35.62
N LEU A 26 56.63 -88.53 -35.84
CA LEU A 26 55.32 -89.20 -35.80
C LEU A 26 54.68 -89.10 -34.41
N GLY A 27 55.43 -89.33 -33.35
CA GLY A 27 54.96 -89.16 -31.97
C GLY A 27 54.51 -87.73 -31.69
N PHE A 28 55.27 -86.73 -32.15
CA PHE A 28 54.90 -85.32 -32.02
C PHE A 28 53.62 -84.97 -32.78
N VAL A 29 53.46 -85.42 -34.03
CA VAL A 29 52.25 -85.16 -34.83
C VAL A 29 51.01 -85.80 -34.21
N LEU A 30 51.13 -87.02 -33.67
CA LEU A 30 50.03 -87.73 -33.02
C LEU A 30 49.61 -87.04 -31.71
N ILE A 31 50.60 -86.62 -30.91
CA ILE A 31 50.36 -85.83 -29.68
C ILE A 31 49.73 -84.48 -30.02
N MET A 32 50.22 -83.77 -31.03
CA MET A 32 49.63 -82.51 -31.49
C MET A 32 48.22 -82.70 -32.03
N GLY A 33 47.95 -83.79 -32.75
CA GLY A 33 46.61 -84.14 -33.22
C GLY A 33 45.63 -84.40 -32.09
N ILE A 34 46.06 -85.10 -31.03
CA ILE A 34 45.26 -85.32 -29.82
C ILE A 34 45.03 -84.00 -29.06
N ILE A 35 46.07 -83.16 -28.91
CA ILE A 35 45.96 -81.85 -28.26
C ILE A 35 44.99 -80.95 -29.04
N LEU A 36 45.07 -80.91 -30.37
CA LEU A 36 44.16 -80.14 -31.21
C LEU A 36 42.71 -80.64 -31.09
N ALA A 37 42.49 -81.95 -31.17
CA ALA A 37 41.15 -82.54 -31.02
C ALA A 37 40.55 -82.28 -29.63
N ALA A 38 41.35 -82.43 -28.56
CA ALA A 38 40.93 -82.12 -27.20
C ALA A 38 40.63 -80.62 -27.02
N THR A 39 41.44 -79.75 -27.61
CA THR A 39 41.22 -78.29 -27.58
C THR A 39 39.93 -77.91 -28.29
N ILE A 40 39.66 -78.47 -29.47
CA ILE A 40 38.41 -78.24 -30.22
C ILE A 40 37.21 -78.71 -29.39
N LEU A 41 37.29 -79.90 -28.78
CA LEU A 41 36.19 -80.44 -27.98
C LEU A 41 35.91 -79.57 -26.75
N ILE A 42 36.94 -79.11 -26.05
CA ILE A 42 36.82 -78.18 -24.89
C ILE A 42 36.19 -76.85 -25.34
N VAL A 43 36.69 -76.26 -26.44
CA VAL A 43 36.17 -75.00 -26.98
C VAL A 43 34.73 -75.12 -27.46
N SER A 44 34.33 -76.24 -28.04
CA SER A 44 32.96 -76.42 -28.56
C SER A 44 31.93 -76.80 -27.49
N THR A 45 32.34 -77.40 -26.36
CA THR A 45 31.38 -77.95 -25.38
C THR A 45 31.40 -77.26 -24.02
N GLU A 46 32.56 -76.90 -23.50
CA GLU A 46 32.70 -76.30 -22.17
C GLU A 46 32.63 -74.77 -22.23
N LEU A 47 33.13 -74.18 -23.32
CA LEU A 47 33.12 -72.72 -23.50
C LEU A 47 31.70 -72.14 -23.54
N PRO A 48 30.73 -72.68 -24.31
CA PRO A 48 29.37 -72.14 -24.31
C PRO A 48 28.67 -72.29 -22.96
N LYS A 49 28.94 -73.38 -22.21
CA LYS A 49 28.37 -73.60 -20.87
C LYS A 49 28.90 -72.57 -19.88
N GLN A 50 30.20 -72.34 -19.87
CA GLN A 50 30.82 -71.35 -18.99
C GLN A 50 30.41 -69.92 -19.35
N THR A 51 30.37 -69.58 -20.64
CA THR A 51 29.88 -68.27 -21.09
C THR A 51 28.43 -68.05 -20.67
N LYS A 52 27.57 -69.05 -20.78
CA LYS A 52 26.17 -68.97 -20.32
C LYS A 52 26.03 -68.73 -18.82
N ILE A 53 26.90 -69.34 -17.99
CA ILE A 53 26.90 -69.10 -16.54
C ILE A 53 27.32 -67.67 -16.22
N LEU A 54 28.37 -67.16 -16.86
CA LEU A 54 28.87 -65.79 -16.67
C LEU A 54 27.87 -64.74 -17.18
N GLU A 55 27.20 -65.00 -18.30
CA GLU A 55 26.09 -64.19 -18.79
C GLU A 55 24.91 -64.20 -17.81
N ALA A 56 24.59 -65.33 -17.19
CA ALA A 56 23.50 -65.44 -16.20
C ALA A 56 23.81 -64.69 -14.90
N GLU A 57 25.05 -64.78 -14.41
CA GLU A 57 25.52 -63.99 -13.26
C GLU A 57 25.44 -62.48 -13.57
N HIS A 58 25.89 -62.06 -14.75
CA HIS A 58 25.80 -60.67 -15.18
C HIS A 58 24.33 -60.21 -15.31
N ALA A 59 23.48 -61.02 -15.95
CA ALA A 59 22.07 -60.73 -16.16
C ALA A 59 21.26 -60.63 -14.84
N ALA A 60 21.68 -61.31 -13.79
CA ALA A 60 21.09 -61.21 -12.45
C ALA A 60 21.56 -59.95 -11.69
N LYS A 61 22.82 -59.53 -11.90
CA LYS A 61 23.42 -58.38 -11.20
C LYS A 61 23.03 -57.04 -11.79
N VAL A 62 23.03 -56.91 -13.12
CA VAL A 62 22.80 -55.63 -13.81
C VAL A 62 21.49 -54.92 -13.42
N PRO A 63 20.33 -55.60 -13.27
CA PRO A 63 19.12 -54.93 -12.83
C PRO A 63 19.24 -54.30 -11.44
N GLN A 64 20.04 -54.88 -10.55
CA GLN A 64 20.33 -54.34 -9.23
C GLN A 64 21.25 -53.13 -9.33
N ASP A 65 22.36 -53.23 -10.08
CA ASP A 65 23.27 -52.09 -10.32
C ASP A 65 22.53 -50.91 -10.98
N PHE A 66 21.57 -51.19 -11.87
CA PHE A 66 20.74 -50.17 -12.52
C PHE A 66 19.69 -49.57 -11.58
N ALA A 67 19.14 -50.37 -10.66
CA ALA A 67 18.26 -49.88 -9.60
C ALA A 67 18.99 -48.95 -8.63
N GLU A 68 20.23 -49.30 -8.27
CA GLU A 68 21.10 -48.46 -7.44
C GLU A 68 21.43 -47.14 -8.13
N LEU A 69 21.64 -47.15 -9.46
CA LEU A 69 21.79 -45.91 -10.23
C LEU A 69 20.52 -45.04 -10.18
N GLY A 70 19.34 -45.63 -10.38
CA GLY A 70 18.07 -44.92 -10.27
C GLY A 70 17.88 -44.29 -8.88
N ALA A 71 18.11 -45.07 -7.82
CA ALA A 71 18.05 -44.57 -6.45
C ALA A 71 19.07 -43.45 -6.19
N THR A 72 20.27 -43.55 -6.76
CA THR A 72 21.31 -42.50 -6.64
C THR A 72 20.84 -41.18 -7.27
N ILE A 73 20.18 -41.25 -8.43
CA ILE A 73 19.61 -40.07 -9.11
C ILE A 73 18.52 -39.45 -8.23
N ASP A 74 17.61 -40.27 -7.69
CA ASP A 74 16.52 -39.81 -6.83
C ASP A 74 17.01 -39.22 -5.50
N ASP A 75 18.05 -39.81 -4.89
CA ASP A 75 18.70 -39.32 -3.67
C ASP A 75 19.39 -37.98 -3.89
N VAL A 76 20.07 -37.81 -5.04
CA VAL A 76 20.66 -36.52 -5.41
C VAL A 76 19.57 -35.47 -5.63
N ALA A 77 18.46 -35.83 -6.29
CA ALA A 77 17.28 -34.96 -6.42
C ALA A 77 16.62 -34.63 -5.06
N LEU A 78 16.70 -35.54 -4.08
CA LEU A 78 16.21 -35.34 -2.70
C LEU A 78 17.04 -34.34 -1.92
N SER A 79 18.35 -34.27 -2.16
CA SER A 79 19.29 -33.54 -1.30
C SER A 79 18.99 -32.03 -1.22
N GLY A 80 18.57 -31.39 -2.31
CA GLY A 80 18.37 -29.95 -2.38
C GLY A 80 19.66 -29.12 -2.23
N ASP A 81 20.83 -29.77 -2.30
CA ASP A 81 22.13 -29.16 -2.09
C ASP A 81 22.88 -29.07 -3.43
N GLU A 82 23.27 -27.86 -3.83
CA GLU A 82 24.02 -27.59 -5.08
C GLU A 82 25.36 -28.35 -5.16
N THR A 83 25.89 -28.81 -4.03
CA THR A 83 27.13 -29.60 -3.96
C THR A 83 26.90 -31.11 -3.98
N ALA A 84 25.66 -31.56 -3.88
CA ALA A 84 25.34 -32.97 -3.84
C ALA A 84 25.70 -33.65 -5.17
N SER A 85 26.56 -34.65 -5.06
CA SER A 85 26.83 -35.58 -6.15
C SER A 85 27.11 -36.96 -5.60
N ALA A 86 26.71 -37.97 -6.36
CA ALA A 86 26.90 -39.35 -6.01
C ALA A 86 27.27 -40.16 -7.24
N THR A 87 28.01 -41.23 -7.04
CA THR A 87 28.54 -42.07 -8.13
C THR A 87 28.09 -43.50 -7.90
N CYS A 88 27.50 -44.11 -8.93
CA CYS A 88 27.12 -45.52 -8.94
C CYS A 88 27.90 -46.26 -10.03
N THR A 89 28.38 -47.48 -9.74
CA THR A 89 29.12 -48.29 -10.71
C THR A 89 28.20 -49.31 -11.36
N ILE A 90 28.12 -49.32 -12.69
CA ILE A 90 27.35 -50.30 -13.46
C ILE A 90 28.31 -51.26 -14.16
N GLY A 91 28.05 -52.57 -14.03
CA GLY A 91 28.64 -53.60 -14.87
C GLY A 91 28.11 -53.50 -16.30
N LEU A 92 29.00 -53.24 -17.27
CA LEU A 92 28.62 -53.16 -18.67
C LEU A 92 28.91 -54.48 -19.40
N THR A 93 29.99 -55.20 -19.09
CA THR A 93 30.30 -56.49 -19.71
C THR A 93 30.39 -57.62 -18.69
N SER A 94 30.02 -58.83 -19.14
CA SER A 94 30.23 -60.06 -18.37
C SER A 94 31.73 -60.34 -18.19
N LYS A 95 32.10 -61.09 -17.14
CA LYS A 95 33.48 -61.58 -17.00
C LYS A 95 33.82 -62.49 -18.18
N SER A 96 35.06 -62.42 -18.68
CA SER A 96 35.53 -63.28 -19.77
C SER A 96 36.30 -64.50 -19.26
N ILE A 97 36.25 -65.58 -20.04
CA ILE A 97 37.09 -66.76 -19.85
C ILE A 97 38.47 -66.46 -20.44
N PRO A 98 39.59 -66.78 -19.77
CA PRO A 98 40.94 -66.53 -20.29
C PRO A 98 41.31 -67.54 -21.39
N PHE A 99 40.63 -67.45 -22.54
CA PHE A 99 40.93 -68.22 -23.74
C PHE A 99 41.03 -67.27 -24.94
N VAL A 100 42.03 -67.49 -25.81
CA VAL A 100 42.33 -66.61 -26.94
C VAL A 100 41.13 -66.47 -27.87
N GLY A 101 40.60 -65.25 -28.00
CA GLY A 101 39.59 -64.88 -29.01
C GLY A 101 38.13 -64.88 -28.55
N VAL A 102 37.81 -65.14 -27.28
CA VAL A 102 36.43 -65.03 -26.77
C VAL A 102 36.20 -63.67 -26.13
N HIS A 103 35.43 -62.83 -26.82
CA HIS A 103 35.02 -61.52 -26.31
C HIS A 103 33.88 -61.69 -25.27
N ALA A 104 33.94 -60.91 -24.19
CA ALA A 104 32.83 -60.83 -23.24
C ALA A 104 31.59 -60.25 -23.94
N SER A 105 30.44 -60.90 -23.78
CA SER A 105 29.15 -60.28 -24.06
C SER A 105 28.91 -59.14 -23.07
N GLY A 106 28.31 -58.04 -23.52
CA GLY A 106 28.05 -56.89 -22.67
C GLY A 106 26.83 -56.11 -23.12
N GLY A 107 26.65 -54.94 -22.52
CA GLY A 107 25.58 -54.03 -22.84
C GLY A 107 26.07 -52.62 -23.08
N THR A 108 25.16 -51.80 -23.57
CA THR A 108 25.40 -50.42 -23.93
C THR A 108 24.50 -49.53 -23.09
N LEU A 109 25.07 -48.56 -22.38
CA LEU A 109 24.33 -47.52 -21.67
C LEU A 109 24.22 -46.28 -22.57
N ARG A 110 23.02 -45.71 -22.68
CA ARG A 110 22.75 -44.53 -23.50
C ARG A 110 21.78 -43.58 -22.79
N PHE A 111 22.04 -42.29 -22.95
CA PHE A 111 21.13 -41.22 -22.57
C PHE A 111 20.21 -40.83 -23.74
N ASP A 112 18.95 -40.52 -23.46
CA ASP A 112 17.97 -40.15 -24.48
C ASP A 112 16.94 -39.15 -23.95
N ASN A 113 16.60 -38.13 -24.75
CA ASN A 113 15.67 -37.04 -24.43
C ASN A 113 14.30 -37.19 -25.13
N SER A 114 14.02 -38.34 -25.75
CA SER A 114 12.74 -38.59 -26.42
C SER A 114 11.55 -38.68 -25.47
N GLU A 115 11.78 -39.17 -24.24
CA GLU A 115 10.71 -39.40 -23.27
C GLU A 115 10.41 -38.11 -22.49
N LYS A 116 9.12 -37.80 -22.31
CA LYS A 116 8.65 -36.56 -21.67
C LYS A 116 7.50 -36.82 -20.70
N PHE A 117 7.41 -35.99 -19.67
CA PHE A 117 6.31 -35.98 -18.70
C PHE A 117 5.81 -34.54 -18.56
N ASP A 118 4.51 -34.32 -18.73
CA ASP A 118 3.87 -33.04 -18.47
C ASP A 118 2.79 -33.22 -17.39
N CYS A 119 2.81 -32.39 -16.37
CA CYS A 119 1.73 -32.26 -15.39
C CYS A 119 0.90 -31.02 -15.72
N LEU A 120 -0.39 -31.21 -16.00
CA LEU A 120 -1.30 -30.16 -16.45
C LEU A 120 -2.48 -29.99 -15.48
N ALA A 121 -2.92 -28.76 -15.26
CA ALA A 121 -4.07 -28.43 -14.40
C ALA A 121 -5.45 -28.53 -15.10
N TRP A 122 -5.61 -29.42 -16.10
CA TRP A 122 -6.85 -29.55 -16.86
C TRP A 122 -7.14 -30.97 -17.33
N ALA A 123 -8.35 -31.26 -17.80
CA ALA A 123 -8.77 -32.55 -18.36
C ALA A 123 -9.00 -32.49 -19.89
N PRO A 124 -8.42 -33.38 -20.72
CA PRO A 124 -8.51 -33.32 -22.18
C PRO A 124 -9.95 -33.30 -22.75
N GLY A 125 -10.26 -32.32 -23.60
CA GLY A 125 -11.48 -32.18 -24.42
C GLY A 125 -11.21 -31.44 -25.74
N VAL A 126 -12.10 -31.56 -26.75
CA VAL A 126 -11.93 -30.92 -28.07
C VAL A 126 -12.63 -29.57 -28.09
N PHE A 127 -11.93 -28.41 -28.10
CA PHE A 127 -12.48 -27.13 -28.61
C PHE A 127 -11.40 -26.13 -29.06
N THR A 128 -11.90 -25.09 -29.74
CA THR A 128 -11.25 -24.24 -30.75
C THR A 128 -10.95 -22.82 -30.26
N THR A 129 -9.80 -22.30 -30.69
CA THR A 129 -9.31 -20.91 -30.70
C THR A 129 -9.10 -20.20 -29.36
N ASN A 130 -7.84 -19.81 -29.13
CA ASN A 130 -7.37 -18.97 -28.02
C ASN A 130 -8.04 -17.58 -28.08
N SER A 131 -8.80 -17.20 -27.04
CA SER A 131 -9.10 -15.79 -26.75
C SER A 131 -8.22 -15.34 -25.57
N SER A 132 -7.52 -14.22 -25.75
CA SER A 132 -6.90 -13.49 -24.66
C SER A 132 -7.90 -12.45 -24.18
N ASP A 133 -8.39 -12.61 -22.95
CA ASP A 133 -9.36 -11.70 -22.37
C ASP A 133 -8.70 -10.82 -21.31
N LEU A 134 -9.17 -9.57 -21.20
CA LEU A 134 -8.64 -8.58 -20.26
C LEU A 134 -9.72 -8.29 -19.22
N LEU A 135 -9.42 -8.55 -17.95
CA LEU A 135 -10.25 -8.05 -16.86
C LEU A 135 -9.78 -6.66 -16.48
N ALA A 136 -10.66 -5.68 -16.67
CA ALA A 136 -10.49 -4.34 -16.14
C ALA A 136 -11.48 -4.15 -14.99
N GLU A 137 -10.97 -3.97 -13.78
CA GLU A 137 -11.84 -3.67 -12.64
C GLU A 137 -12.16 -2.16 -12.57
N LEU A 138 -13.46 -1.85 -12.51
CA LEU A 138 -13.96 -0.52 -12.19
C LEU A 138 -13.87 -0.30 -10.68
N PHE A 139 -13.32 0.84 -10.26
CA PHE A 139 -13.23 1.22 -8.84
C PHE A 139 -14.60 1.67 -8.34
N THR A 140 -15.44 0.72 -7.91
CA THR A 140 -16.68 0.95 -7.16
C THR A 140 -16.56 0.30 -5.77
N PRO A 141 -17.13 0.90 -4.71
CA PRO A 141 -17.06 0.33 -3.36
C PRO A 141 -17.52 -1.13 -3.27
N ASP A 142 -18.49 -1.53 -4.10
CA ASP A 142 -19.04 -2.88 -4.16
C ASP A 142 -18.07 -3.93 -4.73
N ASN A 143 -17.02 -3.50 -5.46
CA ASN A 143 -16.03 -4.38 -6.08
C ASN A 143 -14.86 -4.76 -5.15
N PHE A 144 -14.89 -4.30 -3.90
CA PHE A 144 -13.86 -4.58 -2.91
C PHE A 144 -14.47 -5.28 -1.70
N THR A 145 -13.72 -6.23 -1.13
CA THR A 145 -14.20 -6.99 0.03
C THR A 145 -14.51 -6.01 1.17
N THR A 146 -15.77 -5.99 1.61
CA THR A 146 -16.26 -4.98 2.54
C THR A 146 -15.53 -5.05 3.88
N TYR A 147 -15.14 -3.85 4.33
CA TYR A 147 -14.25 -3.53 5.44
C TYR A 147 -14.55 -4.32 6.73
N GLY A 148 -13.81 -5.40 6.95
CA GLY A 148 -13.78 -6.11 8.23
C GLY A 148 -13.14 -5.25 9.33
N ALA A 149 -13.59 -5.42 10.57
CA ALA A 149 -13.38 -4.57 11.75
C ALA A 149 -11.93 -4.42 12.29
N GLU A 150 -10.90 -4.55 11.45
CA GLU A 150 -9.53 -4.26 11.84
C GLU A 150 -9.07 -2.91 11.25
N ASN A 151 -8.81 -1.95 12.14
CA ASN A 151 -8.41 -0.54 11.93
C ASN A 151 -7.11 -0.32 11.10
N LYS A 152 -6.96 -0.93 9.92
CA LYS A 152 -5.70 -0.88 9.13
C LYS A 152 -5.87 -0.60 7.64
N TYR A 153 -7.09 -0.39 7.16
CA TYR A 153 -7.34 -0.21 5.73
C TYR A 153 -7.02 1.19 5.23
N HIS A 154 -7.18 2.25 6.04
CA HIS A 154 -6.77 3.64 5.78
C HIS A 154 -6.81 4.11 4.31
N VAL A 155 -7.80 3.67 3.53
CA VAL A 155 -7.95 3.92 2.09
C VAL A 155 -9.41 4.23 1.83
N GLU A 156 -9.66 5.20 0.97
CA GLU A 156 -10.97 5.49 0.40
C GLU A 156 -10.98 5.21 -1.09
N THR A 157 -12.08 4.62 -1.56
CA THR A 157 -12.38 4.43 -2.98
C THR A 157 -13.37 5.49 -3.42
N PHE A 158 -13.19 6.03 -4.62
CA PHE A 158 -14.06 7.05 -5.18
C PHE A 158 -14.40 6.69 -6.63
N HIS A 159 -15.69 6.78 -6.94
CA HIS A 159 -16.29 6.23 -8.16
C HIS A 159 -15.54 6.68 -9.42
N VAL A 160 -15.05 5.73 -10.22
CA VAL A 160 -14.39 5.92 -11.54
C VAL A 160 -13.03 6.64 -11.51
N ALA A 161 -12.60 7.22 -10.40
CA ALA A 161 -11.34 7.98 -10.34
C ALA A 161 -10.24 7.36 -9.45
N GLY A 162 -10.54 6.30 -8.69
CA GLY A 162 -9.51 5.42 -8.10
C GLY A 162 -9.63 5.14 -6.60
N ALA A 163 -8.49 4.81 -5.99
CA ALA A 163 -8.30 4.61 -4.55
C ALA A 163 -7.10 5.41 -4.04
N LYS A 164 -7.22 5.99 -2.84
CA LYS A 164 -6.15 6.78 -2.20
C LYS A 164 -6.19 6.62 -0.68
N LEU A 165 -5.13 7.02 0.02
CA LEU A 165 -5.08 6.97 1.49
C LEU A 165 -6.15 7.89 2.09
N LEU A 166 -6.78 7.44 3.17
CA LEU A 166 -7.67 8.27 3.98
C LEU A 166 -6.88 9.39 4.66
N LEU A 167 -7.56 10.52 4.87
CA LEU A 167 -7.07 11.54 5.80
C LEU A 167 -7.23 11.03 7.25
N GLU A 168 -6.17 11.17 8.03
CA GLU A 168 -6.01 10.90 9.47
C GLU A 168 -6.64 12.05 10.28
N ALA A 169 -7.95 12.25 10.13
CA ALA A 169 -8.69 13.14 11.03
C ALA A 169 -9.44 12.33 12.12
N GLY A 170 -9.76 13.00 13.24
CA GLY A 170 -10.47 12.44 14.38
C GLY A 170 -11.95 12.14 14.10
N GLY A 171 -12.75 12.01 15.16
CA GLY A 171 -14.21 11.84 15.05
C GLY A 171 -14.92 13.06 14.42
N ASP A 172 -16.21 12.92 14.19
CA ASP A 172 -17.06 14.06 13.86
C ASP A 172 -17.25 14.95 15.10
N MET A 173 -17.22 16.27 14.89
CA MET A 173 -17.51 17.28 15.91
C MET A 173 -18.80 18.00 15.51
N ILE A 174 -19.88 17.71 16.23
CA ILE A 174 -21.23 18.18 15.92
C ILE A 174 -21.73 18.99 17.12
N TYR A 175 -22.14 20.23 16.85
CA TYR A 175 -22.71 21.18 17.79
C TYR A 175 -24.16 21.46 17.37
N ASP A 176 -25.12 20.93 18.12
CA ASP A 176 -26.54 20.85 17.72
C ASP A 176 -27.54 21.08 18.86
N SER A 177 -27.11 21.63 19.99
CA SER A 177 -27.98 21.89 21.16
C SER A 177 -29.18 22.81 20.86
N GLY A 178 -29.08 23.65 19.83
CA GLY A 178 -30.03 24.73 19.56
C GLY A 178 -29.98 25.88 20.56
N GLY A 179 -28.92 25.94 21.37
CA GLY A 179 -28.61 27.01 22.31
C GLY A 179 -27.18 27.51 22.16
N GLU A 180 -26.58 27.97 23.25
CA GLU A 180 -25.16 28.36 23.28
C GLU A 180 -24.28 27.18 23.68
N GLU A 181 -23.22 26.96 22.90
CA GLU A 181 -22.16 25.99 23.18
C GLU A 181 -20.81 26.69 23.17
N TYR A 182 -19.80 26.09 23.80
CA TYR A 182 -18.48 26.70 23.92
C TYR A 182 -17.39 25.76 23.42
N LEU A 183 -16.52 26.26 22.55
CA LEU A 183 -15.33 25.54 22.09
C LEU A 183 -14.19 26.52 21.87
N SER A 184 -13.01 26.21 22.40
CA SER A 184 -11.81 27.01 22.14
C SER A 184 -10.60 26.10 22.07
N GLY A 185 -9.68 26.37 21.16
CA GLY A 185 -8.57 25.46 20.89
C GLY A 185 -8.29 25.23 19.41
N GLU A 186 -7.36 24.31 19.16
CA GLU A 186 -7.03 23.77 17.85
C GLU A 186 -7.49 22.31 17.77
N TYR A 187 -8.21 21.93 16.70
CA TYR A 187 -8.89 20.64 16.59
C TYR A 187 -8.72 19.99 15.22
N TRP A 188 -8.66 18.65 15.21
CA TRP A 188 -8.63 17.82 13.99
C TRP A 188 -9.83 16.86 13.97
N CYS A 189 -10.71 16.99 12.98
CA CYS A 189 -11.95 16.22 12.91
C CYS A 189 -12.35 15.84 11.48
N ASN A 190 -13.21 14.84 11.32
CA ASN A 190 -13.74 14.49 10.01
C ASN A 190 -14.71 15.58 9.53
N ASN A 191 -15.84 15.73 10.21
CA ASN A 191 -16.81 16.78 9.95
C ASN A 191 -16.88 17.73 11.15
N PHE A 192 -16.75 19.04 10.90
CA PHE A 192 -17.06 20.09 11.87
C PHE A 192 -18.40 20.73 11.51
N ILE A 193 -19.42 20.48 12.32
CA ILE A 193 -20.79 20.87 12.02
C ILE A 193 -21.36 21.71 13.16
N VAL A 194 -21.82 22.91 12.85
CA VAL A 194 -22.64 23.74 13.74
C VAL A 194 -24.03 23.85 13.13
N THR A 195 -25.05 23.39 13.84
CA THR A 195 -26.41 23.24 13.30
C THR A 195 -27.50 23.47 14.34
N ASN A 196 -28.77 23.30 13.95
CA ASN A 196 -29.94 23.39 14.81
C ASN A 196 -30.15 24.77 15.51
N ASN A 197 -29.72 25.87 14.89
CA ASN A 197 -29.73 27.22 15.51
C ASN A 197 -28.75 27.36 16.70
N THR A 198 -27.72 26.51 16.77
CA THR A 198 -26.69 26.58 17.80
C THR A 198 -25.77 27.79 17.58
N THR A 199 -25.40 28.46 18.67
CA THR A 199 -24.35 29.49 18.69
C THR A 199 -23.12 28.94 19.39
N LEU A 200 -22.06 28.70 18.62
CA LEU A 200 -20.78 28.21 19.13
C LEU A 200 -19.90 29.40 19.51
N CYS A 201 -19.81 29.69 20.81
CA CYS A 201 -19.01 30.76 21.36
C CYS A 201 -17.53 30.36 21.48
N THR A 202 -16.63 31.26 21.07
CA THR A 202 -15.18 31.01 21.10
C THR A 202 -14.33 32.29 21.16
N PRO A 203 -13.32 32.39 22.06
CA PRO A 203 -12.31 33.44 21.98
C PRO A 203 -11.27 33.18 20.89
N TRP A 204 -10.95 31.91 20.66
CA TRP A 204 -10.07 31.47 19.59
C TRP A 204 -10.38 30.03 19.21
N LEU A 205 -10.55 29.80 17.91
CA LEU A 205 -10.85 28.50 17.33
C LEU A 205 -10.05 28.28 16.06
N THR A 206 -9.29 27.18 16.01
CA THR A 206 -8.67 26.65 14.79
C THR A 206 -9.19 25.24 14.52
N VAL A 207 -9.74 25.00 13.34
CA VAL A 207 -10.30 23.69 12.95
C VAL A 207 -9.63 23.21 11.67
N HIS A 208 -9.06 22.01 11.73
CA HIS A 208 -8.58 21.24 10.60
C HIS A 208 -9.56 20.09 10.34
N ALA A 209 -10.34 20.18 9.25
CA ALA A 209 -11.39 19.21 8.98
C ALA A 209 -11.41 18.69 7.54
N LYS A 210 -12.10 17.58 7.29
CA LYS A 210 -12.44 17.15 5.92
C LYS A 210 -13.57 18.02 5.36
N ASN A 211 -14.56 18.32 6.19
CA ASN A 211 -15.68 19.20 5.87
C ASN A 211 -16.01 20.13 7.03
N VAL A 212 -16.30 21.39 6.72
CA VAL A 212 -16.82 22.38 7.68
C VAL A 212 -18.20 22.83 7.22
N THR A 213 -19.19 22.82 8.13
CA THR A 213 -20.55 23.29 7.84
C THR A 213 -21.10 24.12 9.00
N VAL A 214 -21.46 25.36 8.73
CA VAL A 214 -22.29 26.20 9.60
C VAL A 214 -23.66 26.33 8.94
N SER A 215 -24.66 25.66 9.52
CA SER A 215 -26.01 25.57 8.95
C SER A 215 -26.75 26.91 9.03
N PRO A 216 -27.84 27.10 8.25
CA PRO A 216 -28.68 28.29 8.38
C PRO A 216 -29.11 28.53 9.84
N ASN A 217 -29.20 29.80 10.24
CA ASN A 217 -29.55 30.25 11.60
C ASN A 217 -28.59 29.81 12.73
N SER A 218 -27.54 29.04 12.42
CA SER A 218 -26.51 28.66 13.39
C SER A 218 -25.33 29.62 13.26
N SER A 219 -24.51 29.73 14.30
CA SER A 219 -23.39 30.68 14.26
C SER A 219 -22.14 30.22 15.00
N ILE A 220 -20.98 30.71 14.56
CA ILE A 220 -19.73 30.68 15.34
C ILE A 220 -19.46 32.12 15.76
N ASN A 221 -19.47 32.38 17.06
CA ASN A 221 -19.42 33.72 17.61
C ASN A 221 -18.17 33.92 18.49
N ALA A 222 -17.34 34.87 18.07
CA ALA A 222 -16.16 35.33 18.77
C ALA A 222 -16.22 36.84 19.06
N THR A 223 -17.41 37.45 19.01
CA THR A 223 -17.61 38.86 19.30
C THR A 223 -17.31 39.17 20.77
N GLY A 224 -16.46 40.17 21.03
CA GLY A 224 -16.07 40.56 22.40
C GLY A 224 -15.17 39.57 23.12
N LEU A 225 -14.73 38.49 22.46
CA LEU A 225 -13.94 37.42 23.10
C LEU A 225 -12.44 37.51 22.77
N GLY A 226 -11.98 38.67 22.31
CA GLY A 226 -10.59 39.00 22.02
C GLY A 226 -9.85 39.55 23.24
N ILE A 227 -8.96 40.52 23.01
CA ILE A 227 -8.21 41.15 24.11
C ILE A 227 -9.16 42.09 24.88
N ALA A 228 -9.15 41.97 26.21
CA ALA A 228 -10.01 42.76 27.08
C ALA A 228 -9.73 44.28 26.99
N GLY A 229 -10.79 45.07 27.10
CA GLY A 229 -10.76 46.53 27.20
C GLY A 229 -10.21 47.03 28.53
N GLY A 230 -9.86 48.32 28.55
CA GLY A 230 -9.39 48.98 29.77
C GLY A 230 -10.48 49.05 30.85
N THR A 231 -10.12 48.68 32.08
CA THR A 231 -11.01 48.74 33.27
C THR A 231 -10.94 50.10 33.96
N THR A 232 -11.94 50.42 34.78
CA THR A 232 -11.97 51.65 35.59
C THR A 232 -11.03 51.51 36.81
N LEU A 233 -10.05 52.42 36.97
CA LEU A 233 -9.04 52.39 38.06
C LEU A 233 -9.42 53.18 39.33
N THR A 234 -9.61 52.53 40.47
CA THR A 234 -10.15 53.15 41.69
C THR A 234 -9.21 54.04 42.54
N VAL A 235 -7.96 54.38 42.14
CA VAL A 235 -7.00 55.12 43.01
C VAL A 235 -6.06 56.11 42.26
N PRO A 236 -5.79 57.34 42.77
CA PRO A 236 -4.76 58.26 42.22
C PRO A 236 -3.30 57.85 42.53
N PRO A 237 -2.29 58.18 41.69
CA PRO A 237 -2.34 59.03 40.49
C PRO A 237 -2.97 58.31 39.28
N LEU A 238 -3.99 58.95 38.71
CA LEU A 238 -4.98 58.37 37.79
C LEU A 238 -4.48 58.39 36.35
N SER A 239 -3.63 57.44 36.01
CA SER A 239 -3.36 57.04 34.62
C SER A 239 -2.73 55.65 34.63
N ALA A 240 -3.47 54.62 34.19
CA ALA A 240 -2.82 53.43 33.69
C ALA A 240 -3.17 53.27 32.22
N ASN A 241 -2.12 53.26 31.44
CA ASN A 241 -2.02 52.67 30.12
C ASN A 241 -2.70 51.28 30.13
N GLY A 242 -3.88 51.18 29.52
CA GLY A 242 -4.45 49.87 29.18
C GLY A 242 -3.59 49.21 28.10
N SER A 243 -3.56 47.89 28.00
CA SER A 243 -2.97 47.23 26.83
C SER A 243 -3.70 47.55 25.50
N GLY A 244 -4.71 48.42 25.52
CA GLY A 244 -4.93 49.48 24.53
C GLY A 244 -4.79 50.87 25.18
N GLU A 245 -3.64 51.55 24.99
CA GLU A 245 -3.26 52.73 25.79
C GLU A 245 -3.96 54.03 25.35
N GLY A 246 -5.23 54.19 25.73
CA GLY A 246 -6.04 55.36 25.37
C GLY A 246 -6.80 55.98 26.54
N CYS A 247 -6.17 56.22 27.69
CA CYS A 247 -6.74 57.13 28.70
C CYS A 247 -6.33 58.56 28.40
N GLY A 248 -7.26 59.51 28.51
CA GLY A 248 -6.95 60.91 28.25
C GLY A 248 -5.84 61.44 29.16
N LYS A 249 -4.84 62.11 28.56
CA LYS A 249 -3.75 62.72 29.35
C LYS A 249 -4.31 63.86 30.18
N ILE A 250 -4.29 63.73 31.50
CA ILE A 250 -4.35 64.88 32.40
C ILE A 250 -2.89 65.35 32.59
N PRO A 251 -2.51 66.58 32.21
CA PRO A 251 -1.15 67.07 32.43
C PRO A 251 -0.83 67.08 33.95
N PRO A 252 0.34 66.58 34.37
CA PRO A 252 0.73 66.57 35.78
C PRO A 252 1.13 68.00 36.18
N LYS A 253 0.17 68.85 36.55
CA LYS A 253 0.48 70.07 37.28
C LYS A 253 0.57 69.76 38.78
N PRO A 254 1.65 70.17 39.47
CA PRO A 254 1.75 70.02 40.92
C PRO A 254 0.58 70.71 41.60
N TRP A 255 -0.05 70.02 42.54
CA TRP A 255 -1.19 70.51 43.31
C TRP A 255 -0.76 71.64 44.25
N GLY A 256 -0.65 72.84 43.70
CA GLY A 256 -0.49 74.07 44.46
C GLY A 256 -1.77 74.35 45.24
N LYS A 257 -1.71 74.18 46.56
CA LYS A 257 -2.77 74.54 47.51
C LYS A 257 -3.12 76.03 47.39
N GLN A 258 -4.02 76.46 46.49
CA GLN A 258 -4.67 77.78 46.66
C GLN A 258 -5.92 78.15 45.83
N HIS A 259 -6.60 77.21 45.18
CA HIS A 259 -7.91 77.53 44.57
C HIS A 259 -8.91 76.42 44.84
N LYS A 260 -10.01 76.79 45.50
CA LYS A 260 -11.05 75.90 46.06
C LYS A 260 -12.21 75.64 45.09
N THR A 261 -12.00 75.81 43.79
CA THR A 261 -13.09 75.70 42.80
C THR A 261 -12.55 75.10 41.52
N TYR A 262 -12.55 73.77 41.41
CA TYR A 262 -12.17 73.08 40.18
C TYR A 262 -13.14 71.93 39.94
N CYS A 263 -13.98 72.08 38.91
CA CYS A 263 -14.65 70.94 38.28
C CYS A 263 -13.65 70.33 37.30
N LEU A 264 -13.17 69.12 37.58
CA LEU A 264 -12.33 68.37 36.65
C LEU A 264 -13.22 67.65 35.65
N VAL A 265 -13.12 68.00 34.37
CA VAL A 265 -13.76 67.30 33.26
C VAL A 265 -12.90 66.18 32.71
N SER A 266 -13.55 65.16 32.16
CA SER A 266 -12.90 63.92 31.73
C SER A 266 -12.99 63.71 30.22
N ALA A 267 -11.88 63.25 29.65
CA ALA A 267 -11.82 62.92 28.23
C ALA A 267 -12.34 61.51 27.93
N GLY A 268 -12.83 61.31 26.70
CA GLY A 268 -13.27 60.00 26.21
C GLY A 268 -12.11 59.01 26.02
N GLY A 269 -12.39 57.73 26.20
CA GLY A 269 -11.44 56.65 25.94
C GLY A 269 -11.16 56.48 24.45
N GLY A 270 -9.91 56.17 24.09
CA GLY A 270 -9.55 55.88 22.69
C GLY A 270 -10.12 54.55 22.21
N GLY A 271 -10.54 54.47 20.95
CA GLY A 271 -10.97 53.21 20.33
C GLY A 271 -9.77 52.29 20.08
N ALA A 272 -9.96 50.97 20.12
CA ALA A 272 -8.87 50.04 19.88
C ALA A 272 -8.52 49.92 18.39
N GLY A 273 -7.23 49.85 18.06
CA GLY A 273 -6.76 49.38 16.77
C GLY A 273 -6.29 47.92 16.83
N HIS A 274 -5.57 47.49 15.79
CA HIS A 274 -5.07 46.13 15.69
C HIS A 274 -3.76 45.91 16.49
N TYR A 275 -3.46 44.66 16.92
CA TYR A 275 -2.22 44.28 17.63
C TYR A 275 -1.81 45.18 18.81
N SER A 276 -2.73 45.54 19.70
CA SER A 276 -2.52 46.41 20.87
C SER A 276 -2.28 47.89 20.54
N ALA A 277 -2.46 48.32 19.28
CA ALA A 277 -2.37 49.72 18.89
C ALA A 277 -3.67 50.45 19.27
N GLY A 278 -3.79 50.96 20.49
CA GLY A 278 -4.92 51.79 20.90
C GLY A 278 -4.92 53.17 20.22
N GLY A 279 -6.11 53.69 19.93
CA GLY A 279 -6.30 55.10 19.60
C GLY A 279 -6.02 55.98 20.81
N THR A 280 -5.56 57.21 20.58
CA THR A 280 -5.29 58.16 21.66
C THR A 280 -6.60 58.55 22.37
N GLY A 281 -6.64 58.43 23.70
CA GLY A 281 -7.73 59.01 24.50
C GLY A 281 -7.82 60.53 24.30
N GLY A 282 -9.00 61.11 24.55
CA GLY A 282 -9.19 62.56 24.41
C GLY A 282 -8.33 63.36 25.41
N ASN A 283 -8.29 64.68 25.28
CA ASN A 283 -7.57 65.57 26.19
C ASN A 283 -8.55 66.23 27.17
N ALA A 284 -8.14 66.39 28.44
CA ALA A 284 -8.92 67.05 29.48
C ALA A 284 -8.24 68.35 29.94
N SER A 285 -8.84 69.50 29.63
CA SER A 285 -8.37 70.83 30.02
C SER A 285 -9.01 71.28 31.34
N THR A 286 -8.20 71.72 32.31
CA THR A 286 -8.66 72.31 33.59
C THR A 286 -9.07 73.79 33.48
N TRP A 287 -8.81 74.45 32.36
CA TRP A 287 -8.96 75.90 32.21
C TRP A 287 -9.30 76.27 30.76
N GLY A 288 -10.52 75.96 30.35
CA GLY A 288 -11.10 76.42 29.09
C GLY A 288 -10.56 75.72 27.83
N GLU A 289 -11.48 75.61 26.88
CA GLU A 289 -11.30 75.56 25.42
C GLU A 289 -11.13 74.23 24.67
N ASP A 290 -10.85 73.06 25.27
CA ASP A 290 -10.88 71.80 24.49
C ASP A 290 -11.22 70.56 25.33
N HIS A 291 -12.45 70.04 25.18
CA HIS A 291 -12.89 68.74 25.69
C HIS A 291 -12.94 67.76 24.52
N SER A 292 -11.82 67.14 24.14
CA SER A 292 -11.83 66.29 22.94
C SER A 292 -12.40 64.89 23.21
N GLY A 293 -13.16 64.38 22.24
CA GLY A 293 -13.56 62.97 22.23
C GLY A 293 -12.35 62.06 22.01
N GLY A 294 -12.51 60.78 22.31
CA GLY A 294 -11.49 59.77 22.05
C GLY A 294 -11.26 59.59 20.55
N ALA A 295 -10.00 59.42 20.15
CA ALA A 295 -9.68 59.06 18.78
C ALA A 295 -10.09 57.60 18.55
N GLY A 296 -10.72 57.31 17.41
CA GLY A 296 -10.94 55.96 16.95
C GLY A 296 -9.63 55.20 16.72
N GLY A 297 -9.71 53.88 16.75
CA GLY A 297 -8.54 53.03 16.50
C GLY A 297 -8.01 53.20 15.08
N PRO A 298 -6.68 53.08 14.87
CA PRO A 298 -6.11 53.06 13.53
C PRO A 298 -6.72 51.93 12.69
N ALA A 299 -6.82 52.13 11.37
CA ALA A 299 -7.29 51.09 10.46
C ALA A 299 -6.41 49.84 10.58
N TYR A 300 -7.02 48.69 10.36
CA TYR A 300 -6.28 47.44 10.30
C TYR A 300 -5.25 47.55 9.16
N GLU A 301 -3.97 47.26 9.40
CA GLU A 301 -2.95 47.42 8.34
C GLU A 301 -3.22 46.45 7.19
N ASN A 302 -3.22 46.96 5.95
CA ASN A 302 -3.43 46.14 4.77
C ASN A 302 -2.26 45.15 4.62
N VAL A 303 -2.46 43.90 5.05
CA VAL A 303 -1.43 42.84 5.01
C VAL A 303 -1.27 42.30 3.60
N THR A 304 -0.91 43.15 2.64
CA THR A 304 -0.53 42.72 1.30
C THR A 304 0.94 42.33 1.26
N ASN A 305 1.20 41.06 0.94
CA ASN A 305 2.37 40.57 0.22
C ASN A 305 3.70 40.27 0.95
N THR A 306 3.68 39.60 2.11
CA THR A 306 4.80 38.70 2.47
C THR A 306 4.27 37.33 2.88
N SER A 307 4.87 36.24 2.39
CA SER A 307 4.40 34.86 2.58
C SER A 307 4.35 34.41 4.04
N THR A 308 5.01 35.14 4.95
CA THR A 308 5.02 34.90 6.39
C THR A 308 3.81 35.50 7.13
N ASP A 309 3.08 36.45 6.52
CA ASP A 309 2.00 37.21 7.16
C ASP A 309 0.59 36.88 6.60
N MET A 310 0.52 36.01 5.59
CA MET A 310 -0.75 35.66 4.93
C MET A 310 -1.67 34.79 5.80
N PHE A 311 -1.09 33.96 6.68
CA PHE A 311 -1.81 33.06 7.59
C PHE A 311 -1.78 33.52 9.06
N THR A 312 -1.26 34.70 9.35
CA THR A 312 -1.29 35.26 10.71
C THR A 312 -2.74 35.56 11.09
N THR A 313 -3.14 35.09 12.27
CA THR A 313 -4.41 35.40 12.89
C THR A 313 -4.16 36.20 14.15
N ALA A 314 -5.02 37.17 14.41
CA ALA A 314 -4.84 38.09 15.50
C ALA A 314 -6.19 38.47 16.11
N SER A 315 -6.21 38.52 17.43
CA SER A 315 -7.37 38.99 18.17
C SER A 315 -7.47 40.51 18.05
N GLY A 316 -8.69 41.01 17.97
CA GLY A 316 -8.99 42.41 18.16
C GLY A 316 -8.50 42.88 19.53
N SER A 317 -8.01 44.11 19.59
CA SER A 317 -7.59 44.73 20.85
C SER A 317 -8.78 45.35 21.58
N GLY A 318 -8.69 45.44 22.90
CA GLY A 318 -9.69 46.12 23.71
C GLY A 318 -9.57 47.64 23.66
N GLY A 319 -10.70 48.33 23.78
CA GLY A 319 -10.78 49.80 23.80
C GLY A 319 -10.16 50.41 25.05
N GLY A 320 -9.79 51.68 24.98
CA GLY A 320 -9.30 52.45 26.13
C GLY A 320 -10.43 52.84 27.07
N CYS A 321 -10.16 52.83 28.38
CA CYS A 321 -11.05 53.41 29.38
C CYS A 321 -11.02 54.94 29.33
N ALA A 322 -12.13 55.59 29.69
CA ALA A 322 -12.21 57.04 29.78
C ALA A 322 -11.58 57.60 31.08
N GLY A 323 -11.32 58.91 31.07
CA GLY A 323 -10.78 59.61 32.23
C GLY A 323 -11.80 59.76 33.39
N TRP A 324 -11.26 60.04 34.58
CA TRP A 324 -12.00 60.28 35.82
C TRP A 324 -12.35 61.75 35.99
N GLY A 325 -13.47 62.05 36.67
CA GLY A 325 -13.90 63.41 37.00
C GLY A 325 -14.07 63.58 38.51
N GLN A 326 -13.54 64.67 39.08
CA GLN A 326 -13.72 65.01 40.49
C GLN A 326 -14.41 66.38 40.64
N PRO A 327 -15.56 66.45 41.35
CA PRO A 327 -16.15 67.69 41.79
C PRO A 327 -15.45 68.25 43.03
N THR A 328 -15.74 69.52 43.32
CA THR A 328 -15.32 70.18 44.56
C THR A 328 -16.15 69.63 45.74
N GLY A 329 -15.73 68.48 46.29
CA GLY A 329 -16.45 67.81 47.39
C GLY A 329 -15.94 66.42 47.79
N GLY A 330 -15.00 65.83 47.06
CA GLY A 330 -14.35 64.56 47.43
C GLY A 330 -15.00 63.29 46.87
N PHE A 331 -16.11 63.40 46.13
CA PHE A 331 -16.65 62.28 45.35
C PHE A 331 -15.79 62.05 44.10
N ILE A 332 -15.73 60.82 43.61
CA ILE A 332 -14.92 60.42 42.46
C ILE A 332 -15.88 59.74 41.47
N TYR A 333 -15.91 60.18 40.20
CA TYR A 333 -16.74 59.58 39.14
C TYR A 333 -15.90 58.81 38.14
N GLU A 334 -16.34 57.59 37.81
CA GLU A 334 -15.59 56.68 36.95
C GLU A 334 -15.89 56.97 35.47
N GLY A 335 -14.84 57.00 34.65
CA GLY A 335 -14.99 56.97 33.20
C GLY A 335 -15.58 55.64 32.73
N GLY A 336 -16.13 55.59 31.52
CA GLY A 336 -16.57 54.33 30.92
C GLY A 336 -15.41 53.36 30.65
N ALA A 337 -15.62 52.07 30.88
CA ALA A 337 -14.68 51.00 30.50
C ALA A 337 -14.61 50.84 28.97
N GLY A 338 -13.46 50.42 28.45
CA GLY A 338 -13.32 50.09 27.03
C GLY A 338 -14.04 48.79 26.68
N GLY A 339 -14.52 48.67 25.45
CA GLY A 339 -15.12 47.42 24.95
C GLY A 339 -14.04 46.38 24.61
N ASP A 340 -14.36 45.11 24.79
CA ASP A 340 -13.45 44.00 24.47
C ASP A 340 -13.27 43.82 22.96
N GLY A 341 -12.10 43.36 22.53
CA GLY A 341 -11.85 43.09 21.11
C GLY A 341 -12.55 41.82 20.61
N GLY A 342 -12.59 41.59 19.30
CA GLY A 342 -13.07 40.35 18.70
C GLY A 342 -12.03 39.22 18.74
N GLY A 343 -12.48 37.97 18.78
CA GLY A 343 -11.64 36.78 18.83
C GLY A 343 -11.10 36.32 17.46
N ILE A 344 -10.69 35.05 17.39
CA ILE A 344 -10.08 34.45 16.19
C ILE A 344 -10.88 33.22 15.75
N ILE A 345 -11.20 33.12 14.47
CA ILE A 345 -11.81 31.93 13.86
C ILE A 345 -10.98 31.54 12.63
N HIS A 346 -10.37 30.35 12.66
CA HIS A 346 -9.61 29.77 11.56
C HIS A 346 -10.20 28.40 11.19
N LEU A 347 -10.67 28.28 9.95
CA LEU A 347 -11.27 27.05 9.43
C LEU A 347 -10.47 26.59 8.21
N ASP A 348 -9.87 25.39 8.29
CA ASP A 348 -9.10 24.76 7.23
C ASP A 348 -9.73 23.43 6.82
N ALA A 349 -10.32 23.36 5.62
CA ALA A 349 -10.89 22.14 5.08
C ALA A 349 -11.00 22.15 3.54
N PRO A 350 -10.93 20.98 2.87
CA PRO A 350 -11.23 20.85 1.44
C PRO A 350 -12.57 21.46 1.03
N THR A 351 -13.59 21.35 1.88
CA THR A 351 -14.92 21.93 1.64
C THR A 351 -15.38 22.72 2.87
N ILE A 352 -15.72 24.00 2.67
CA ILE A 352 -16.27 24.88 3.72
C ILE A 352 -17.61 25.46 3.27
N ASN A 353 -18.67 25.16 4.04
CA ASN A 353 -20.02 25.67 3.83
C ASN A 353 -20.42 26.61 4.98
N ILE A 354 -20.51 27.91 4.72
CA ILE A 354 -21.00 28.91 5.67
C ILE A 354 -22.38 29.40 5.21
N LEU A 355 -23.41 28.73 5.71
CA LEU A 355 -24.82 29.07 5.45
C LEU A 355 -25.42 29.92 6.59
N GLY A 356 -24.83 29.84 7.78
CA GLY A 356 -25.13 30.66 8.95
C GLY A 356 -24.15 31.82 9.15
N ASN A 357 -23.97 32.26 10.40
CA ASN A 357 -23.20 33.47 10.71
C ASN A 357 -21.85 33.15 11.37
N VAL A 358 -20.80 33.86 11.00
CA VAL A 358 -19.49 33.80 11.67
C VAL A 358 -19.08 35.23 12.04
N SER A 359 -18.93 35.52 13.33
CA SER A 359 -18.67 36.89 13.82
C SER A 359 -17.45 36.96 14.73
N VAL A 360 -16.61 37.97 14.51
CA VAL A 360 -15.43 38.31 15.34
C VAL A 360 -15.46 39.81 15.68
N GLU A 361 -16.62 40.35 16.05
CA GLU A 361 -16.76 41.80 16.24
C GLU A 361 -16.14 42.29 17.57
N GLY A 362 -15.72 43.55 17.61
CA GLY A 362 -15.37 44.22 18.85
C GLY A 362 -16.62 44.71 19.59
N GLU A 363 -16.56 44.69 20.92
CA GLU A 363 -17.63 45.20 21.77
C GLU A 363 -17.65 46.72 21.87
N LYS A 364 -18.84 47.24 22.15
CA LYS A 364 -19.04 48.66 22.39
C LYS A 364 -18.35 49.07 23.69
N GLY A 365 -17.82 50.28 23.72
CA GLY A 365 -17.38 50.88 24.97
C GLY A 365 -18.55 50.97 25.97
N HIS A 366 -18.21 50.94 27.25
CA HIS A 366 -19.20 51.12 28.32
C HIS A 366 -19.41 52.59 28.61
N TYR A 367 -20.65 52.94 28.97
CA TYR A 367 -20.98 54.27 29.50
C TYR A 367 -20.26 54.51 30.83
N SER A 368 -19.99 55.78 31.14
CA SER A 368 -19.62 56.17 32.50
C SER A 368 -20.78 55.89 33.46
N ASN A 369 -20.45 55.48 34.69
CA ASN A 369 -21.36 54.84 35.63
C ASN A 369 -22.21 55.82 36.46
N ASP A 370 -22.79 56.87 35.88
CA ASP A 370 -23.79 57.66 36.60
C ASP A 370 -24.71 58.46 35.66
N VAL A 371 -25.84 57.86 35.27
CA VAL A 371 -26.88 58.56 34.49
C VAL A 371 -27.78 59.44 35.36
N ASP A 372 -27.75 59.36 36.70
CA ASP A 372 -28.84 59.93 37.50
C ASP A 372 -28.47 60.56 38.86
N ARG A 373 -27.20 60.58 39.33
CA ARG A 373 -26.95 60.93 40.74
C ARG A 373 -25.98 62.03 41.11
N ALA A 374 -25.41 62.75 40.15
CA ALA A 374 -24.42 63.76 40.50
C ALA A 374 -24.60 65.11 39.80
N PRO A 375 -25.04 66.17 40.50
CA PRO A 375 -24.62 67.50 40.11
C PRO A 375 -23.10 67.53 40.36
N ASP A 376 -22.24 67.91 39.43
CA ASP A 376 -20.90 68.50 39.68
C ASP A 376 -19.73 67.83 38.91
N SER A 377 -19.92 66.76 38.11
CA SER A 377 -18.83 66.18 37.29
C SER A 377 -19.31 65.34 36.09
N ALA A 378 -18.52 65.29 35.01
CA ALA A 378 -18.83 64.53 33.79
C ALA A 378 -17.67 63.58 33.38
N GLY A 379 -17.87 62.28 33.61
CA GLY A 379 -16.97 61.21 33.13
C GLY A 379 -17.09 60.97 31.62
N GLY A 380 -15.97 60.66 30.96
CA GLY A 380 -15.95 60.37 29.53
C GLY A 380 -16.51 58.98 29.19
N GLY A 381 -16.88 58.77 27.93
CA GLY A 381 -17.30 57.46 27.43
C GLY A 381 -16.11 56.57 27.09
N GLY A 382 -16.14 55.29 27.44
CA GLY A 382 -15.12 54.31 27.04
C GLY A 382 -15.10 54.06 25.53
N GLY A 383 -13.93 53.73 24.99
CA GLY A 383 -13.73 53.44 23.58
C GLY A 383 -14.18 52.03 23.19
N GLY A 384 -14.53 51.82 21.92
CA GLY A 384 -14.92 50.50 21.41
C GLY A 384 -13.72 49.58 21.14
N GLY A 385 -13.93 48.27 21.27
CA GLY A 385 -12.96 47.23 20.93
C GLY A 385 -12.82 47.02 19.42
N ALA A 386 -11.68 46.50 18.98
CA ALA A 386 -11.42 46.26 17.56
C ALA A 386 -12.02 44.92 17.12
N GLY A 387 -12.39 44.80 15.85
CA GLY A 387 -12.74 43.51 15.26
C GLY A 387 -11.53 42.54 15.21
N GLY A 388 -11.81 41.25 15.28
CA GLY A 388 -10.83 40.17 15.22
C GLY A 388 -10.59 39.63 13.80
N THR A 389 -10.19 38.36 13.70
CA THR A 389 -9.82 37.73 12.42
C THR A 389 -10.67 36.50 12.10
N ILE A 390 -11.25 36.46 10.89
CA ILE A 390 -11.78 35.25 10.27
C ILE A 390 -10.80 34.81 9.17
N LEU A 391 -10.27 33.59 9.27
CA LEU A 391 -9.40 32.97 8.26
C LEU A 391 -10.04 31.68 7.74
N LEU A 392 -10.41 31.67 6.47
CA LEU A 392 -10.91 30.50 5.77
C LEU A 392 -9.85 30.02 4.77
N LYS A 393 -9.44 28.76 4.89
CA LYS A 393 -8.46 28.13 3.99
C LYS A 393 -9.04 26.81 3.47
N GLY A 394 -9.14 26.63 2.16
CA GLY A 394 -9.75 25.40 1.64
C GLY A 394 -9.71 25.20 0.14
N GLY A 395 -10.40 24.14 -0.28
CA GLY A 395 -10.65 23.86 -1.70
C GLY A 395 -11.84 24.68 -2.20
N ASP A 396 -13.05 24.21 -1.93
CA ASP A 396 -14.30 24.81 -2.37
C ASP A 396 -15.04 25.50 -1.22
N PHE A 397 -15.50 26.73 -1.46
CA PHE A 397 -16.26 27.55 -0.52
C PHE A 397 -17.68 27.80 -1.01
N ASN A 398 -18.65 27.59 -0.13
CA ASN A 398 -20.04 28.02 -0.32
C ASN A 398 -20.46 28.92 0.83
N ILE A 399 -20.60 30.22 0.53
CA ILE A 399 -20.92 31.26 1.52
C ILE A 399 -22.26 31.87 1.12
N SER A 400 -23.31 31.54 1.87
CA SER A 400 -24.63 32.16 1.73
C SER A 400 -25.12 32.85 2.99
N GLY A 401 -24.48 32.59 4.13
CA GLY A 401 -24.69 33.31 5.38
C GLY A 401 -23.81 34.56 5.48
N SER A 402 -23.43 34.97 6.70
CA SER A 402 -22.65 36.21 6.92
C SER A 402 -21.32 35.97 7.64
N LEU A 403 -20.30 36.73 7.24
CA LEU A 403 -18.99 36.83 7.87
C LEU A 403 -18.82 38.27 8.37
N SER A 404 -18.69 38.50 9.67
CA SER A 404 -18.63 39.85 10.24
C SER A 404 -17.40 40.06 11.11
N ALA A 405 -16.69 41.16 10.88
CA ALA A 405 -15.51 41.56 11.64
C ALA A 405 -15.51 43.08 11.85
N LYS A 406 -16.47 43.59 12.62
CA LYS A 406 -16.63 45.02 12.90
C LYS A 406 -15.87 45.46 14.14
N GLY A 407 -15.49 46.74 14.17
CA GLY A 407 -15.12 47.41 15.41
C GLY A 407 -16.35 47.82 16.22
N GLY A 408 -16.22 47.81 17.53
CA GLY A 408 -17.26 48.24 18.45
C GLY A 408 -17.39 49.76 18.51
N ASP A 409 -18.60 50.24 18.77
CA ASP A 409 -18.88 51.67 18.91
C ASP A 409 -18.26 52.24 20.18
N GLY A 410 -17.77 53.47 20.11
CA GLY A 410 -17.46 54.27 21.29
C GLY A 410 -18.73 54.66 22.04
N SER A 411 -18.66 54.71 23.37
CA SER A 411 -19.81 55.09 24.20
C SER A 411 -19.95 56.61 24.36
N LYS A 412 -21.13 57.04 24.83
CA LYS A 412 -21.41 58.46 25.05
C LYS A 412 -20.72 58.98 26.32
N GLY A 413 -20.27 60.23 26.30
CA GLY A 413 -19.82 60.94 27.50
C GLY A 413 -20.98 61.40 28.39
N ALA A 414 -20.72 61.56 29.69
CA ALA A 414 -21.72 62.05 30.65
C ALA A 414 -21.98 63.56 30.52
N ARG A 415 -23.13 63.99 31.03
CA ARG A 415 -23.52 65.40 31.15
C ARG A 415 -23.12 65.96 32.51
N ALA A 416 -22.59 67.19 32.57
CA ALA A 416 -22.28 67.87 33.83
C ALA A 416 -23.45 68.78 34.29
N CYS A 417 -23.54 69.03 35.59
CA CYS A 417 -24.40 70.08 36.16
C CYS A 417 -23.89 70.60 37.49
N HIS A 418 -23.66 71.90 37.67
CA HIS A 418 -23.25 72.44 38.98
C HIS A 418 -24.15 73.63 39.39
N LYS A 419 -24.56 73.70 40.68
CA LYS A 419 -25.51 74.74 41.15
C LYS A 419 -24.88 76.13 41.37
N ASN A 420 -23.56 76.24 41.52
CA ASN A 420 -22.89 77.43 42.04
C ASN A 420 -21.59 77.88 41.31
N VAL A 421 -21.28 77.38 40.10
CA VAL A 421 -20.06 77.82 39.36
C VAL A 421 -20.35 78.09 37.88
N PRO A 422 -19.69 79.07 37.24
CA PRO A 422 -19.94 79.43 35.83
C PRO A 422 -19.36 78.45 34.79
N PHE A 423 -18.67 77.39 35.21
CA PHE A 423 -17.91 76.49 34.33
C PHE A 423 -18.58 75.11 34.30
N GLU A 424 -19.40 74.86 33.29
CA GLU A 424 -20.04 73.56 33.04
C GLU A 424 -19.42 72.96 31.76
N ASN A 425 -18.70 71.85 31.87
CA ASN A 425 -18.07 71.19 30.73
C ASN A 425 -18.52 69.71 30.73
N ASN A 426 -18.98 69.21 29.58
CA ASN A 426 -19.45 67.82 29.43
C ASN A 426 -18.31 66.84 29.14
N GLY A 427 -18.53 65.56 29.42
CA GLY A 427 -17.56 64.50 29.15
C GLY A 427 -17.44 64.19 27.66
N GLY A 428 -16.23 63.90 27.19
CA GLY A 428 -15.98 63.50 25.81
C GLY A 428 -16.55 62.10 25.49
N GLY A 429 -17.01 61.90 24.25
CA GLY A 429 -17.41 60.58 23.77
C GLY A 429 -16.21 59.68 23.48
N GLY A 430 -16.37 58.37 23.62
CA GLY A 430 -15.32 57.40 23.33
C GLY A 430 -15.06 57.23 21.83
N GLY A 431 -13.84 56.89 21.44
CA GLY A 431 -13.50 56.56 20.05
C GLY A 431 -14.04 55.19 19.64
N GLY A 432 -14.39 55.03 18.36
CA GLY A 432 -14.80 53.73 17.81
C GLY A 432 -13.60 52.79 17.58
N GLY A 433 -13.79 51.49 17.80
CA GLY A 433 -12.77 50.48 17.51
C GLY A 433 -12.57 50.27 16.01
N SER A 434 -11.39 49.82 15.59
CA SER A 434 -11.12 49.52 14.19
C SER A 434 -11.88 48.28 13.72
N GLY A 435 -12.18 48.20 12.43
CA GLY A 435 -12.66 46.94 11.83
C GLY A 435 -11.62 45.82 11.93
N GLY A 436 -12.09 44.59 11.85
CA GLY A 436 -11.27 43.39 11.79
C GLY A 436 -10.95 42.97 10.36
N VAL A 437 -10.51 41.72 10.19
CA VAL A 437 -10.16 41.18 8.88
C VAL A 437 -10.80 39.84 8.60
N ILE A 438 -11.23 39.69 7.35
CA ILE A 438 -11.73 38.43 6.79
C ILE A 438 -10.78 38.02 5.67
N LYS A 439 -10.09 36.89 5.82
CA LYS A 439 -9.14 36.32 4.85
C LYS A 439 -9.72 35.03 4.26
N LEU A 440 -9.79 34.93 2.94
CA LEU A 440 -10.28 33.75 2.22
C LEU A 440 -9.22 33.27 1.20
N PHE A 441 -8.71 32.06 1.40
CA PHE A 441 -7.79 31.38 0.48
C PHE A 441 -8.44 30.09 -0.02
N TYR A 442 -8.83 30.07 -1.31
CA TYR A 442 -9.55 28.95 -1.92
C TYR A 442 -8.83 28.42 -3.16
N GLY A 443 -8.66 27.10 -3.25
CA GLY A 443 -8.05 26.45 -4.41
C GLY A 443 -9.02 26.12 -5.55
N GLY A 444 -10.30 25.96 -5.23
CA GLY A 444 -11.38 25.57 -6.14
C GLY A 444 -12.39 26.69 -6.39
N ALA A 445 -13.67 26.39 -6.26
CA ALA A 445 -14.76 27.33 -6.49
C ALA A 445 -15.10 28.15 -5.24
N LEU A 446 -15.37 29.45 -5.43
CA LEU A 446 -16.01 30.32 -4.43
C LEU A 446 -17.44 30.65 -4.91
N VAL A 447 -18.44 30.09 -4.23
CA VAL A 447 -19.86 30.35 -4.47
C VAL A 447 -20.39 31.28 -3.40
N ALA A 448 -20.72 32.51 -3.79
CA ALA A 448 -21.31 33.53 -2.91
C ALA A 448 -22.46 34.25 -3.64
N PRO A 449 -23.74 33.91 -3.38
CA PRO A 449 -24.89 34.47 -4.10
C PRO A 449 -24.94 36.01 -4.06
N GLY A 450 -24.89 36.65 -5.24
CA GLY A 450 -24.85 38.11 -5.33
C GLY A 450 -23.48 38.74 -5.07
N GLY A 451 -22.43 37.92 -4.88
CA GLY A 451 -21.05 38.33 -4.70
C GLY A 451 -20.63 38.34 -3.23
N LEU A 452 -19.33 38.11 -2.97
CA LEU A 452 -18.77 38.01 -1.62
C LEU A 452 -19.06 39.24 -0.75
N ALA A 453 -19.12 40.44 -1.35
CA ALA A 453 -19.41 41.69 -0.65
C ALA A 453 -20.78 41.70 0.06
N ASN A 454 -21.77 40.92 -0.41
CA ASN A 454 -23.08 40.81 0.26
C ASN A 454 -23.06 39.90 1.50
N HIS A 455 -21.97 39.14 1.67
CA HIS A 455 -21.81 38.15 2.74
C HIS A 455 -20.71 38.54 3.73
N THR A 456 -19.97 39.61 3.48
CA THR A 456 -18.91 40.10 4.35
C THR A 456 -19.26 41.47 4.89
N ASP A 457 -19.09 41.66 6.20
CA ASP A 457 -19.34 42.94 6.86
C ASP A 457 -18.13 43.34 7.71
N VAL A 458 -17.37 44.31 7.20
CA VAL A 458 -16.18 44.86 7.87
C VAL A 458 -16.28 46.37 7.92
N SER A 459 -16.28 46.92 9.13
CA SER A 459 -16.33 48.37 9.33
C SER A 459 -15.69 48.74 10.67
N GLY A 460 -15.15 49.96 10.77
CA GLY A 460 -14.85 50.55 12.07
C GLY A 460 -16.14 50.83 12.84
N GLY A 461 -16.05 50.85 14.16
CA GLY A 461 -17.12 51.28 15.04
C GLY A 461 -17.33 52.78 14.97
N ALA A 462 -18.55 53.22 15.27
CA ALA A 462 -18.87 54.64 15.32
C ALA A 462 -18.19 55.31 16.53
N GLY A 463 -17.85 56.59 16.40
CA GLY A 463 -17.45 57.41 17.54
C GLY A 463 -18.65 57.70 18.46
N GLY A 464 -18.41 57.68 19.76
CA GLY A 464 -19.40 58.04 20.76
C GLY A 464 -19.71 59.54 20.76
N LEU A 465 -20.96 59.90 21.02
CA LEU A 465 -21.34 61.31 21.17
C LEU A 465 -20.78 61.88 22.47
N GLY A 466 -20.29 63.11 22.43
CA GLY A 466 -20.00 63.86 23.65
C GLY A 466 -21.27 64.16 24.43
N GLY A 467 -21.14 64.47 25.72
CA GLY A 467 -22.27 64.94 26.50
C GLY A 467 -22.79 66.29 25.96
N VAL A 468 -24.11 66.42 25.81
CA VAL A 468 -24.77 67.64 25.30
C VAL A 468 -25.86 68.09 26.27
N GLY A 469 -25.82 69.37 26.67
CA GLY A 469 -26.88 70.05 27.42
C GLY A 469 -26.83 69.84 28.93
N LYS A 470 -27.71 70.55 29.63
CA LYS A 470 -27.87 70.48 31.10
C LYS A 470 -28.61 69.20 31.50
N SER A 471 -28.20 68.56 32.60
CA SER A 471 -28.98 67.50 33.23
C SER A 471 -30.34 68.02 33.73
N PRO A 472 -31.39 67.16 33.82
CA PRO A 472 -32.67 67.55 34.42
C PRO A 472 -32.48 67.98 35.88
N GLY A 473 -32.85 69.22 36.23
CA GLY A 473 -32.77 69.74 37.62
C GLY A 473 -31.72 70.83 37.87
N CYS A 474 -31.07 71.34 36.82
CA CYS A 474 -30.03 72.36 36.94
C CYS A 474 -30.61 73.78 36.90
N PRO A 475 -30.06 74.76 37.65
CA PRO A 475 -30.65 76.09 37.74
C PRO A 475 -30.76 76.78 36.37
N VAL A 476 -31.95 77.26 36.04
CA VAL A 476 -32.23 78.09 34.85
C VAL A 476 -31.59 79.46 35.06
N GLY A 477 -30.43 79.71 34.47
CA GLY A 477 -29.79 81.03 34.50
C GLY A 477 -28.29 81.12 34.19
N GLY A 478 -27.53 80.02 34.26
CA GLY A 478 -26.12 80.00 33.84
C GLY A 478 -25.94 79.85 32.31
N PRO A 479 -24.78 80.21 31.74
CA PRO A 479 -24.44 79.91 30.34
C PRO A 479 -24.63 78.42 30.03
N GLU A 480 -24.91 78.08 28.77
CA GLU A 480 -24.98 76.66 28.38
C GLU A 480 -23.60 76.00 28.55
N PRO A 481 -23.55 74.76 29.08
CA PRO A 481 -22.30 74.01 29.16
C PRO A 481 -21.68 73.85 27.78
N GLU A 482 -20.35 73.89 27.70
CA GLU A 482 -19.65 73.48 26.50
C GLU A 482 -19.92 71.99 26.23
N ALA A 483 -20.30 71.67 24.99
CA ALA A 483 -20.50 70.29 24.58
C ALA A 483 -19.17 69.53 24.65
N GLY A 484 -19.22 68.30 25.15
CA GLY A 484 -18.07 67.40 25.07
C GLY A 484 -17.81 67.07 23.60
N GLY A 485 -16.54 66.89 23.23
CA GLY A 485 -16.17 66.45 21.90
C GLY A 485 -16.72 65.07 21.59
N ASN A 486 -17.19 64.87 20.36
CA ASN A 486 -17.54 63.55 19.85
C ASN A 486 -16.26 62.74 19.63
N GLY A 487 -16.31 61.45 19.94
CA GLY A 487 -15.26 60.53 19.52
C GLY A 487 -15.25 60.38 18.00
N THR A 488 -14.11 59.98 17.44
CA THR A 488 -14.00 59.68 16.01
C THR A 488 -14.27 58.21 15.74
N ALA A 489 -14.73 57.89 14.52
CA ALA A 489 -14.92 56.51 14.09
C ALA A 489 -13.59 55.77 14.00
N GLY A 490 -13.63 54.46 14.23
CA GLY A 490 -12.48 53.60 14.02
C GLY A 490 -12.15 53.45 12.54
N GLY A 491 -10.89 53.10 12.25
CA GLY A 491 -10.47 52.79 10.90
C GLY A 491 -11.22 51.59 10.31
N ALA A 492 -11.29 51.53 8.98
CA ALA A 492 -11.98 50.46 8.26
C ALA A 492 -11.34 49.08 8.52
N GLY A 493 -12.15 48.03 8.39
CA GLY A 493 -11.67 46.65 8.30
C GLY A 493 -11.36 46.26 6.86
N HIS A 494 -10.86 45.04 6.67
CA HIS A 494 -10.46 44.55 5.34
C HIS A 494 -11.02 43.16 5.03
N VAL A 495 -11.39 42.96 3.78
CA VAL A 495 -11.66 41.64 3.20
C VAL A 495 -10.55 41.34 2.20
N HIS A 496 -9.80 40.26 2.44
CA HIS A 496 -8.83 39.71 1.50
C HIS A 496 -9.37 38.41 0.94
N ASN A 497 -9.46 38.31 -0.38
CA ASN A 497 -9.77 37.05 -1.04
C ASN A 497 -8.74 36.78 -2.14
N GLU A 498 -8.26 35.53 -2.21
CA GLU A 498 -7.26 35.16 -3.18
C GLU A 498 -7.43 33.69 -3.58
N THR A 499 -7.28 33.42 -4.87
CA THR A 499 -7.19 32.05 -5.36
C THR A 499 -5.85 31.46 -4.96
N TYR A 500 -5.87 30.35 -4.23
CA TYR A 500 -4.69 29.63 -3.75
C TYR A 500 -4.62 28.26 -4.43
N PRO A 501 -4.17 28.18 -5.71
CA PRO A 501 -4.26 26.98 -6.53
C PRO A 501 -3.42 25.80 -6.02
N ALA A 502 -2.53 26.04 -5.06
CA ALA A 502 -1.74 25.03 -4.37
C ALA A 502 -2.31 24.70 -2.99
N TYR A 503 -3.63 24.77 -2.78
CA TYR A 503 -4.22 24.35 -1.51
C TYR A 503 -3.82 22.90 -1.19
N VAL A 504 -3.10 22.75 -0.09
CA VAL A 504 -2.73 21.49 0.51
C VAL A 504 -3.52 21.38 1.81
N ALA A 505 -4.39 20.37 1.90
CA ALA A 505 -5.12 20.08 3.13
C ALA A 505 -4.12 19.91 4.28
N SER A 506 -4.35 20.62 5.38
CA SER A 506 -3.55 20.51 6.61
C SER A 506 -3.83 19.21 7.37
N VAL A 507 -4.94 18.54 7.07
CA VAL A 507 -5.23 17.21 7.60
C VAL A 507 -4.25 16.21 6.96
N PRO A 508 -3.44 15.49 7.75
CA PRO A 508 -2.51 14.51 7.23
C PRO A 508 -3.23 13.30 6.64
N HIS A 509 -2.63 12.64 5.65
CA HIS A 509 -2.99 11.27 5.26
C HIS A 509 -2.36 10.26 6.21
N TYR A 510 -3.03 9.13 6.40
CA TYR A 510 -2.40 7.96 7.02
C TYR A 510 -1.12 7.58 6.26
N ARG A 511 -0.10 7.09 6.97
CA ARG A 511 1.18 6.70 6.35
C ARG A 511 1.05 5.50 5.42
N THR A 512 0.15 4.57 5.77
CA THR A 512 -0.06 3.32 5.04
C THR A 512 -1.52 2.93 5.11
N GLY A 513 -1.99 2.28 4.05
CA GLY A 513 -3.31 1.68 3.95
C GLY A 513 -3.30 0.67 2.82
N TRP A 514 -4.32 -0.18 2.77
CA TRP A 514 -4.40 -1.21 1.74
C TRP A 514 -5.84 -1.53 1.40
N LEU A 515 -6.04 -2.01 0.17
CA LEU A 515 -7.33 -2.53 -0.30
C LEU A 515 -7.13 -3.90 -0.93
N VAL A 516 -8.18 -4.72 -0.91
CA VAL A 516 -8.23 -6.05 -1.54
C VAL A 516 -9.45 -6.13 -2.43
N SER A 517 -9.24 -6.56 -3.67
CA SER A 517 -10.31 -6.79 -4.65
C SER A 517 -11.30 -7.84 -4.13
N ASN A 518 -12.51 -7.84 -4.67
CA ASN A 518 -13.35 -9.02 -4.57
C ASN A 518 -12.66 -10.23 -5.21
N VAL A 519 -13.13 -11.41 -4.83
CA VAL A 519 -12.73 -12.64 -5.50
C VAL A 519 -13.41 -12.65 -6.87
N THR A 520 -12.61 -12.71 -7.92
CA THR A 520 -13.11 -12.74 -9.30
C THR A 520 -13.05 -14.16 -9.82
N ASP A 521 -14.19 -14.67 -10.26
CA ASP A 521 -14.35 -15.99 -10.88
C ASP A 521 -14.11 -15.88 -12.39
N ILE A 522 -13.03 -16.48 -12.86
CA ILE A 522 -12.63 -16.42 -14.28
C ILE A 522 -13.23 -17.59 -15.09
N GLY A 523 -13.61 -18.67 -14.42
CA GLY A 523 -14.00 -19.93 -15.07
C GLY A 523 -15.45 -20.00 -15.51
N ASN A 524 -16.27 -18.98 -15.26
CA ASN A 524 -17.71 -18.98 -15.56
C ASN A 524 -18.11 -18.13 -16.77
N ALA A 525 -17.17 -17.49 -17.48
CA ALA A 525 -17.51 -16.57 -18.57
C ALA A 525 -18.25 -17.27 -19.74
N THR A 526 -18.10 -18.59 -19.91
CA THR A 526 -18.69 -19.36 -21.03
C THR A 526 -19.64 -20.48 -20.61
N GLY A 527 -19.95 -20.62 -19.31
CA GLY A 527 -20.85 -21.68 -18.81
C GLY A 527 -20.27 -23.10 -18.82
N ASN A 528 -18.98 -23.26 -19.14
CA ASN A 528 -18.24 -24.52 -19.08
C ASN A 528 -17.24 -24.45 -17.91
N ASP A 529 -17.20 -25.48 -17.07
CA ASP A 529 -16.28 -25.62 -15.94
C ASP A 529 -14.84 -25.87 -16.45
N THR A 530 -14.20 -24.83 -17.00
CA THR A 530 -12.90 -24.97 -17.70
C THR A 530 -11.74 -24.52 -16.81
N SER A 531 -11.02 -25.50 -16.27
CA SER A 531 -9.75 -25.34 -15.56
C SER A 531 -8.56 -25.06 -16.50
N MET A 532 -8.77 -24.30 -17.58
CA MET A 532 -7.78 -24.02 -18.64
C MET A 532 -7.20 -22.60 -18.56
N ILE A 533 -7.30 -21.97 -17.39
CA ILE A 533 -6.89 -20.58 -17.20
C ILE A 533 -5.37 -20.50 -17.09
N THR A 534 -4.73 -19.70 -17.92
CA THR A 534 -3.33 -19.30 -17.74
C THR A 534 -3.25 -17.80 -17.53
N TYR A 535 -2.57 -17.38 -16.47
CA TYR A 535 -2.39 -15.97 -16.17
C TYR A 535 -1.19 -15.40 -16.94
N SER A 536 -1.20 -14.09 -17.17
CA SER A 536 -0.12 -13.40 -17.86
C SER A 536 0.26 -12.15 -17.09
N THR A 537 0.04 -10.95 -17.63
CA THR A 537 0.51 -9.73 -16.97
C THR A 537 -0.56 -9.09 -16.09
N LEU A 538 -0.13 -8.58 -14.94
CA LEU A 538 -0.91 -7.64 -14.14
C LEU A 538 -0.34 -6.23 -14.34
N THR A 539 -1.23 -5.30 -14.69
CA THR A 539 -0.88 -3.90 -14.89
C THR A 539 -1.76 -2.99 -14.05
N TRP A 540 -1.22 -1.84 -13.66
CA TRP A 540 -2.00 -0.81 -13.01
C TRP A 540 -1.59 0.59 -13.46
N THR A 541 -2.50 1.53 -13.29
CA THR A 541 -2.25 2.95 -13.49
C THR A 541 -2.48 3.71 -12.20
N GLY A 542 -1.77 4.82 -12.02
CA GLY A 542 -1.89 5.62 -10.81
C GLY A 542 -0.96 6.82 -10.82
N ASN A 543 -1.22 7.75 -9.90
CA ASN A 543 -0.35 8.87 -9.62
C ASN A 543 0.41 8.60 -8.32
N TYR A 544 1.70 8.30 -8.46
CA TYR A 544 2.63 8.12 -7.34
C TYR A 544 4.04 8.38 -7.85
N SER A 545 4.90 8.87 -6.98
CA SER A 545 6.34 8.97 -7.26
C SER A 545 7.15 8.71 -5.99
N SER A 546 8.21 7.92 -6.15
CA SER A 546 9.20 7.71 -5.09
C SER A 546 9.90 9.02 -4.73
N ALA A 547 10.10 9.93 -5.69
CA ALA A 547 10.63 11.26 -5.44
C ALA A 547 9.65 12.16 -4.66
N SER A 548 8.35 11.92 -4.79
CA SER A 548 7.32 12.54 -3.96
C SER A 548 7.01 11.76 -2.68
N GLY A 549 7.82 10.75 -2.34
CA GLY A 549 7.65 10.00 -1.09
C GLY A 549 6.36 9.18 -1.01
N THR A 550 5.76 8.83 -2.15
CA THR A 550 4.50 8.07 -2.25
C THR A 550 4.75 6.77 -3.01
N GLY A 551 4.08 5.67 -2.62
CA GLY A 551 4.27 4.36 -3.25
C GLY A 551 2.99 3.53 -3.32
N ILE A 552 2.91 2.71 -4.37
CA ILE A 552 1.90 1.67 -4.57
C ILE A 552 2.64 0.34 -4.74
N TYR A 553 2.30 -0.66 -3.92
CA TYR A 553 2.83 -2.01 -4.02
C TYR A 553 1.68 -2.98 -4.26
N MET A 554 1.79 -3.77 -5.33
CA MET A 554 0.75 -4.73 -5.71
C MET A 554 1.14 -6.13 -5.29
N LYS A 555 0.14 -6.92 -4.93
CA LYS A 555 0.23 -8.37 -4.70
C LYS A 555 -0.95 -9.04 -5.36
N VAL A 556 -0.78 -10.29 -5.76
CA VAL A 556 -1.81 -11.09 -6.42
C VAL A 556 -1.72 -12.52 -5.93
N ARG A 557 -2.87 -13.19 -5.83
CA ARG A 557 -2.96 -14.61 -5.49
C ARG A 557 -4.12 -15.28 -6.19
N THR A 558 -4.02 -16.57 -6.43
CA THR A 558 -5.08 -17.37 -7.04
C THR A 558 -5.42 -18.59 -6.20
N SER A 559 -6.56 -19.20 -6.48
CA SER A 559 -7.09 -20.34 -5.74
C SER A 559 -8.06 -21.15 -6.59
N ALA A 560 -8.19 -22.44 -6.29
CA ALA A 560 -9.25 -23.27 -6.87
C ALA A 560 -10.61 -23.07 -6.20
N ASN A 561 -10.66 -22.47 -5.01
CA ASN A 561 -11.88 -22.29 -4.22
C ASN A 561 -12.34 -20.82 -4.18
N ALA A 562 -13.64 -20.58 -4.37
CA ALA A 562 -14.23 -19.23 -4.31
C ALA A 562 -13.98 -18.51 -2.96
N SER A 563 -13.74 -19.25 -1.88
CA SER A 563 -13.42 -18.70 -0.56
C SER A 563 -11.96 -18.23 -0.41
N MET A 564 -11.08 -18.54 -1.37
CA MET A 564 -9.62 -18.30 -1.29
C MET A 564 -8.96 -18.97 -0.08
N SER A 565 -9.49 -20.10 0.41
CA SER A 565 -9.03 -20.78 1.63
C SER A 565 -7.70 -21.52 1.47
N ASP A 566 -7.41 -22.00 0.26
CA ASP A 566 -6.16 -22.61 -0.20
C ASP A 566 -5.17 -21.58 -0.78
N ALA A 567 -5.57 -20.30 -0.88
CA ALA A 567 -4.71 -19.25 -1.40
C ALA A 567 -3.59 -18.90 -0.41
N MET A 568 -2.42 -18.53 -0.94
CA MET A 568 -1.32 -17.99 -0.14
C MET A 568 -1.77 -16.78 0.71
N SER A 569 -1.26 -16.69 1.94
CA SER A 569 -1.53 -15.54 2.82
C SER A 569 -0.99 -14.25 2.20
N TRP A 570 -1.63 -13.11 2.45
CA TRP A 570 -1.17 -11.82 1.89
C TRP A 570 0.23 -11.42 2.39
N GLN A 571 0.64 -11.92 3.55
CA GLN A 571 1.94 -11.70 4.15
C GLN A 571 3.04 -12.40 3.34
N ASP A 572 2.77 -13.61 2.88
CA ASP A 572 3.72 -14.44 2.13
C ASP A 572 3.68 -14.16 0.62
N CYS A 573 2.60 -13.53 0.14
CA CYS A 573 2.50 -13.11 -1.27
C CYS A 573 3.63 -12.14 -1.64
N PRO A 574 4.39 -12.40 -2.71
CA PRO A 574 5.43 -11.51 -3.19
C PRO A 574 4.82 -10.21 -3.74
N SER A 575 5.55 -9.10 -3.58
CA SER A 575 5.21 -7.83 -4.23
C SER A 575 5.64 -7.88 -5.70
N ILE A 576 4.77 -7.41 -6.58
CA ILE A 576 4.99 -7.47 -8.03
C ILE A 576 5.32 -6.09 -8.60
N ALA A 577 6.06 -6.07 -9.72
CA ALA A 577 6.28 -4.86 -10.50
C ALA A 577 5.18 -4.67 -11.55
N ASN A 578 4.97 -3.43 -12.00
CA ASN A 578 3.96 -3.13 -13.01
C ASN A 578 4.35 -3.80 -14.33
N ARG A 579 3.39 -4.50 -14.98
CA ARG A 579 3.57 -5.28 -16.21
C ARG A 579 4.39 -6.57 -16.04
N MET A 580 4.59 -7.02 -14.80
CA MET A 580 5.21 -8.32 -14.52
C MET A 580 4.28 -9.46 -14.94
N ASN A 581 4.88 -10.53 -15.48
CA ASN A 581 4.17 -11.80 -15.69
C ASN A 581 3.89 -12.45 -14.32
N ILE A 582 2.64 -12.78 -14.05
CA ILE A 582 2.19 -13.31 -12.77
C ILE A 582 2.11 -14.83 -12.75
N SER A 583 2.22 -15.53 -13.90
CA SER A 583 2.20 -17.01 -13.97
C SER A 583 3.31 -17.67 -13.16
N ASP A 584 4.44 -16.99 -13.03
CA ASP A 584 5.66 -17.54 -12.42
C ASP A 584 5.76 -17.20 -10.92
N LEU A 585 4.72 -16.56 -10.34
CA LEU A 585 4.70 -16.17 -8.95
C LEU A 585 4.29 -17.33 -8.06
N SER A 586 4.94 -17.51 -6.92
CA SER A 586 4.59 -18.55 -5.95
C SER A 586 3.16 -18.42 -5.38
N SER A 587 2.55 -17.24 -5.45
CA SER A 587 1.18 -16.99 -5.00
C SER A 587 0.11 -17.21 -6.09
N VAL A 588 0.54 -17.48 -7.32
CA VAL A 588 -0.34 -17.66 -8.49
C VAL A 588 -0.07 -19.04 -9.07
N SER A 589 -1.13 -19.75 -9.42
CA SER A 589 -1.03 -20.98 -10.19
C SER A 589 -1.92 -20.94 -11.41
N ASP A 590 -1.36 -21.31 -12.55
CA ASP A 590 -2.12 -21.57 -13.77
C ASP A 590 -3.02 -22.79 -13.54
N GLY A 591 -4.28 -22.69 -13.98
CA GLY A 591 -5.34 -23.65 -13.72
C GLY A 591 -6.23 -23.31 -12.52
N HIS A 592 -5.81 -22.38 -11.66
CA HIS A 592 -6.70 -21.81 -10.64
C HIS A 592 -7.77 -20.92 -11.29
N ARG A 593 -8.99 -21.02 -10.75
CA ARG A 593 -10.18 -20.34 -11.30
C ARG A 593 -10.41 -18.95 -10.70
N TYR A 594 -10.07 -18.81 -9.42
CA TYR A 594 -10.36 -17.61 -8.65
C TYR A 594 -9.09 -16.80 -8.46
N ILE A 595 -9.20 -15.49 -8.65
CA ILE A 595 -8.09 -14.55 -8.50
C ILE A 595 -8.50 -13.39 -7.60
N GLN A 596 -7.52 -12.90 -6.83
CA GLN A 596 -7.66 -11.72 -6.01
C GLN A 596 -6.35 -10.92 -6.00
N TRP A 597 -6.43 -9.60 -5.95
CA TRP A 597 -5.27 -8.73 -5.82
C TRP A 597 -5.40 -7.79 -4.61
N ARG A 598 -4.24 -7.32 -4.14
CA ARG A 598 -4.11 -6.36 -3.05
C ARG A 598 -3.21 -5.22 -3.49
N ALA A 599 -3.61 -4.00 -3.13
CA ALA A 599 -2.77 -2.82 -3.29
C ALA A 599 -2.44 -2.24 -1.92
N ASP A 600 -1.16 -2.14 -1.60
CA ASP A 600 -0.64 -1.45 -0.44
C ASP A 600 -0.21 -0.02 -0.86
N LEU A 601 -0.86 0.98 -0.29
CA LEU A 601 -0.58 2.40 -0.51
C LEU A 601 0.28 2.93 0.64
N SER A 602 1.25 3.77 0.32
CA SER A 602 2.13 4.37 1.32
C SER A 602 2.52 5.82 1.00
N THR A 603 2.74 6.61 2.04
CA THR A 603 3.28 7.96 1.96
C THR A 603 4.20 8.27 3.15
N ILE A 604 5.36 8.87 2.88
CA ILE A 604 6.21 9.48 3.92
C ILE A 604 5.83 10.96 4.13
N GLU A 605 5.21 11.58 3.12
CA GLU A 605 4.77 12.97 3.10
C GLU A 605 3.27 13.05 3.32
N LYS A 606 2.85 13.25 4.57
CA LYS A 606 1.45 13.18 4.98
C LYS A 606 0.53 14.21 4.29
N SER A 607 1.08 15.23 3.63
CA SER A 607 0.33 16.15 2.77
C SER A 607 -0.05 15.60 1.40
N ARG A 608 0.46 14.42 1.03
CA ARG A 608 0.24 13.76 -0.27
C ARG A 608 -0.18 12.32 -0.09
N THR A 609 -0.96 11.82 -1.04
CA THR A 609 -1.34 10.41 -1.12
C THR A 609 -1.05 9.86 -2.51
N PRO A 610 -0.59 8.59 -2.62
CA PRO A 610 -0.65 7.87 -3.88
C PRO A 610 -2.12 7.70 -4.30
N ILE A 611 -2.36 7.68 -5.62
CA ILE A 611 -3.68 7.41 -6.21
C ILE A 611 -3.53 6.20 -7.14
N LEU A 612 -4.22 5.11 -6.85
CA LEU A 612 -4.39 3.95 -7.73
C LEU A 612 -5.64 4.17 -8.60
N GLN A 613 -5.56 4.05 -9.92
CA GLN A 613 -6.68 4.39 -10.83
C GLN A 613 -7.31 3.18 -11.48
N THR A 614 -6.51 2.29 -12.07
CA THR A 614 -6.98 1.05 -12.72
C THR A 614 -6.07 -0.11 -12.38
N VAL A 615 -6.63 -1.32 -12.31
CA VAL A 615 -5.88 -2.58 -12.23
C VAL A 615 -6.46 -3.49 -13.31
N ASN A 616 -5.59 -4.02 -14.16
CA ASN A 616 -5.94 -4.96 -15.21
C ASN A 616 -5.15 -6.26 -15.05
N VAL A 617 -5.86 -7.38 -15.11
CA VAL A 617 -5.28 -8.72 -15.12
C VAL A 617 -5.51 -9.34 -16.49
N SER A 618 -4.43 -9.81 -17.12
CA SER A 618 -4.48 -10.48 -18.41
C SER A 618 -4.42 -12.00 -18.21
N TYR A 619 -5.26 -12.74 -18.93
CA TYR A 619 -5.36 -14.19 -18.84
C TYR A 619 -5.83 -14.79 -20.18
N CYS A 620 -5.74 -16.12 -20.30
CA CYS A 620 -6.23 -16.88 -21.45
C CYS A 620 -7.16 -17.99 -20.94
N GLU A 621 -8.40 -18.02 -21.43
CA GLU A 621 -9.44 -19.00 -21.03
C GLU A 621 -9.25 -20.38 -21.67
N TYR A 622 -8.35 -20.48 -22.65
CA TYR A 622 -7.99 -21.71 -23.36
C TYR A 622 -6.49 -21.95 -23.35
N GLY A 623 -5.83 -21.49 -22.28
CA GLY A 623 -4.43 -21.80 -22.05
C GLY A 623 -4.25 -23.30 -21.85
N ARG A 624 -3.04 -23.79 -22.12
CA ARG A 624 -2.61 -25.12 -21.67
C ARG A 624 -1.87 -24.90 -20.35
N PRO A 625 -2.51 -25.03 -19.16
CA PRO A 625 -1.86 -24.75 -17.89
C PRO A 625 -0.88 -25.90 -17.58
N VAL A 626 0.37 -25.71 -17.98
CA VAL A 626 1.48 -26.63 -17.67
C VAL A 626 1.99 -26.24 -16.29
N ILE A 627 1.87 -27.16 -15.33
CA ILE A 627 2.38 -26.97 -13.96
C ILE A 627 3.85 -27.35 -13.91
N ALA A 628 4.23 -28.47 -14.55
CA ALA A 628 5.61 -28.90 -14.70
C ALA A 628 5.79 -29.73 -15.97
N ASP A 629 7.01 -29.71 -16.51
CA ASP A 629 7.47 -30.58 -17.58
C ASP A 629 8.83 -31.18 -17.24
N SER A 630 9.01 -32.49 -17.46
CA SER A 630 10.31 -33.14 -17.29
C SER A 630 10.68 -34.01 -18.48
N THR A 631 11.99 -34.11 -18.72
CA THR A 631 12.54 -34.86 -19.86
C THR A 631 13.78 -35.64 -19.49
N GLY A 632 14.11 -36.64 -20.31
CA GLY A 632 15.34 -37.43 -20.19
C GLY A 632 15.09 -38.84 -19.68
N SER A 633 15.91 -39.76 -20.17
CA SER A 633 15.85 -41.19 -19.86
C SER A 633 17.23 -41.84 -19.99
N LEU A 634 17.45 -42.92 -19.25
CA LEU A 634 18.64 -43.77 -19.36
C LEU A 634 18.24 -45.14 -19.86
N LYS A 635 18.92 -45.64 -20.88
CA LYS A 635 18.61 -46.89 -21.58
C LYS A 635 19.84 -47.79 -21.53
N PHE A 636 19.70 -48.97 -20.94
CA PHE A 636 20.71 -50.02 -20.95
C PHE A 636 20.23 -51.22 -21.78
N GLU A 637 21.00 -51.61 -22.79
CA GLU A 637 20.65 -52.72 -23.69
C GLU A 637 21.71 -53.81 -23.63
N THR A 638 21.31 -55.05 -23.31
CA THR A 638 22.21 -56.21 -23.26
C THR A 638 22.42 -56.83 -24.64
N HIS A 639 23.63 -57.34 -24.90
CA HIS A 639 24.03 -58.10 -26.08
C HIS A 639 24.67 -59.42 -25.64
N TYR A 640 23.84 -60.37 -25.21
CA TYR A 640 24.26 -61.71 -24.82
C TYR A 640 24.31 -62.66 -26.02
N PHE A 641 25.20 -63.65 -25.97
CA PHE A 641 25.31 -64.66 -27.02
C PHE A 641 24.42 -65.88 -26.75
N ASN A 642 24.24 -66.26 -25.48
CA ASN A 642 23.54 -67.49 -25.07
C ASN A 642 22.28 -67.24 -24.25
N LEU A 643 22.07 -66.00 -23.78
CA LEU A 643 20.84 -65.53 -23.12
C LEU A 643 20.03 -64.59 -24.02
N GLN A 644 18.77 -64.43 -23.66
CA GLN A 644 17.87 -63.49 -24.31
C GLN A 644 18.23 -62.05 -23.90
N ASN A 645 18.34 -61.17 -24.88
CA ASN A 645 18.58 -59.76 -24.64
C ASN A 645 17.35 -59.11 -23.99
N TYR A 646 17.61 -58.18 -23.09
CA TYR A 646 16.62 -57.30 -22.51
C TYR A 646 17.13 -55.86 -22.47
N LYS A 647 16.19 -54.93 -22.32
CA LYS A 647 16.47 -53.51 -22.12
C LYS A 647 15.99 -53.08 -20.74
N LEU A 648 16.80 -52.28 -20.05
CA LEU A 648 16.40 -51.54 -18.86
C LEU A 648 16.28 -50.07 -19.23
N VAL A 649 15.20 -49.44 -18.79
CA VAL A 649 14.92 -48.04 -19.05
C VAL A 649 14.58 -47.37 -17.74
N TYR A 650 15.30 -46.31 -17.40
CA TYR A 650 14.92 -45.36 -16.38
C TYR A 650 14.21 -44.19 -17.07
N GLU A 651 12.95 -43.95 -16.74
CA GLU A 651 12.15 -42.82 -17.23
C GLU A 651 11.28 -42.25 -16.11
N HIS A 652 11.41 -40.95 -15.84
CA HIS A 652 10.65 -40.22 -14.81
C HIS A 652 10.67 -40.92 -13.43
N GLY A 653 11.83 -41.48 -13.04
CA GLY A 653 12.02 -42.21 -11.78
C GLY A 653 11.53 -43.66 -11.77
N GLY A 654 10.78 -44.08 -12.80
CA GLY A 654 10.38 -45.48 -12.97
C GLY A 654 11.46 -46.28 -13.70
N ILE A 655 11.67 -47.55 -13.31
CA ILE A 655 12.57 -48.46 -14.01
C ILE A 655 11.76 -49.56 -14.68
N ILE A 656 11.90 -49.69 -16.00
CA ILE A 656 11.17 -50.63 -16.84
C ILE A 656 12.14 -51.64 -17.45
N LYS A 657 11.77 -52.92 -17.38
CA LYS A 657 12.41 -54.01 -18.10
C LYS A 657 11.59 -54.41 -19.30
N VAL A 658 12.24 -54.48 -20.46
CA VAL A 658 11.65 -54.88 -21.74
C VAL A 658 12.32 -56.14 -22.24
N GLN A 659 11.54 -57.18 -22.51
CA GLN A 659 12.04 -58.48 -22.98
C GLN A 659 11.01 -59.11 -23.93
N SER A 660 11.40 -59.28 -25.21
CA SER A 660 10.60 -59.97 -26.25
C SER A 660 9.13 -59.60 -26.26
N ASP A 661 8.88 -58.31 -26.48
CA ASP A 661 7.57 -57.65 -26.59
C ASP A 661 6.76 -57.55 -25.30
N SER A 662 7.29 -58.03 -24.16
CA SER A 662 6.72 -57.75 -22.84
C SER A 662 7.52 -56.65 -22.14
N GLU A 663 6.79 -55.73 -21.53
CA GLU A 663 7.31 -54.62 -20.74
C GLU A 663 6.73 -54.67 -19.31
N LEU A 664 7.60 -54.45 -18.31
CA LEU A 664 7.27 -54.53 -16.90
C LEU A 664 8.02 -53.44 -16.12
N MET A 665 7.29 -52.65 -15.34
CA MET A 665 7.87 -51.73 -14.37
C MET A 665 8.41 -52.52 -13.17
N LEU A 666 9.74 -52.52 -13.01
CA LEU A 666 10.45 -53.18 -11.92
C LEU A 666 10.43 -52.33 -10.65
N PHE A 667 10.67 -51.02 -10.81
CA PHE A 667 10.67 -50.06 -9.71
C PHE A 667 9.68 -48.94 -10.03
N PRO A 668 8.80 -48.58 -9.07
CA PRO A 668 7.80 -47.56 -9.29
C PRO A 668 8.44 -46.16 -9.37
N PRO A 669 7.85 -45.24 -10.14
CA PRO A 669 8.25 -43.83 -10.12
C PRO A 669 7.97 -43.20 -8.74
N PRO A 670 8.58 -42.04 -8.44
CA PRO A 670 8.33 -41.25 -7.23
C PRO A 670 6.97 -40.51 -7.31
N ILE A 671 5.91 -41.28 -7.53
CA ILE A 671 4.52 -40.84 -7.59
C ILE A 671 3.71 -41.64 -6.57
N SER A 672 3.11 -40.94 -5.62
CA SER A 672 2.20 -41.51 -4.63
C SER A 672 0.78 -40.97 -4.84
N ILE A 673 -0.20 -41.87 -4.76
CA ILE A 673 -1.62 -41.57 -5.00
C ILE A 673 -2.43 -42.06 -3.79
N SER A 674 -3.28 -41.19 -3.23
CA SER A 674 -4.28 -41.57 -2.22
C SER A 674 -5.67 -41.10 -2.63
N GLY A 675 -6.73 -41.84 -2.27
CA GLY A 675 -8.09 -41.58 -2.74
C GLY A 675 -9.07 -40.93 -1.76
N ASN A 676 -8.66 -40.58 -0.53
CA ASN A 676 -9.55 -39.94 0.45
C ASN A 676 -8.79 -39.02 1.44
N PRO A 677 -8.64 -37.72 1.15
CA PRO A 677 -9.01 -37.06 -0.11
C PRO A 677 -8.07 -37.46 -1.27
N LEU A 678 -8.45 -37.12 -2.50
CA LEU A 678 -7.64 -37.43 -3.68
C LEU A 678 -6.37 -36.58 -3.67
N THR A 679 -5.23 -37.21 -3.37
CA THR A 679 -3.93 -36.53 -3.26
C THR A 679 -2.92 -37.17 -4.19
N LEU A 680 -2.20 -36.33 -4.91
CA LEU A 680 -1.08 -36.68 -5.78
C LEU A 680 0.19 -36.08 -5.20
N ASN A 681 1.15 -36.92 -4.85
CA ASN A 681 2.49 -36.48 -4.49
C ASN A 681 3.45 -36.95 -5.59
N ILE A 682 3.97 -35.99 -6.34
CA ILE A 682 4.73 -36.22 -7.56
C ILE A 682 6.08 -35.53 -7.42
N ARG A 683 7.13 -36.28 -7.78
CA ARG A 683 8.42 -35.69 -8.08
C ARG A 683 8.75 -35.84 -9.56
N ALA A 684 8.80 -34.72 -10.26
CA ALA A 684 9.26 -34.68 -11.63
C ALA A 684 10.79 -34.55 -11.63
N VAL A 685 11.49 -35.51 -12.25
CA VAL A 685 12.95 -35.51 -12.34
C VAL A 685 13.36 -35.30 -13.79
N THR A 686 13.98 -34.16 -14.07
CA THR A 686 14.57 -33.85 -15.38
C THR A 686 16.03 -34.28 -15.36
N LEU A 687 16.42 -35.10 -16.33
CA LEU A 687 17.81 -35.52 -16.49
C LEU A 687 18.50 -34.66 -17.55
N THR A 688 19.68 -34.14 -17.23
CA THR A 688 20.55 -33.46 -18.19
C THR A 688 21.87 -34.22 -18.33
N CYS A 689 22.41 -34.26 -19.55
CA CYS A 689 23.65 -35.00 -19.82
C CYS A 689 24.49 -34.26 -20.86
N ASP A 690 25.78 -34.10 -20.58
CA ASP A 690 26.72 -33.38 -21.45
C ASP A 690 27.30 -34.26 -22.58
N ASP A 691 27.23 -35.60 -22.45
CA ASP A 691 27.68 -36.56 -23.48
C ASP A 691 26.61 -37.65 -23.71
N THR A 692 26.04 -37.66 -24.91
CA THR A 692 24.98 -38.59 -25.30
C THR A 692 25.50 -39.86 -25.99
N SER A 693 26.83 -40.00 -26.08
CA SER A 693 27.46 -41.13 -26.75
C SER A 693 27.15 -42.45 -26.02
N PRO A 694 26.83 -43.53 -26.74
CA PRO A 694 26.61 -44.84 -26.14
C PRO A 694 27.91 -45.36 -25.50
N ILE A 695 27.83 -45.77 -24.24
CA ILE A 695 28.95 -46.31 -23.48
C ILE A 695 28.90 -47.83 -23.56
N GLY A 696 29.93 -48.45 -24.17
CA GLY A 696 30.03 -49.91 -24.32
C GLY A 696 31.48 -50.37 -24.50
N GLY A 697 31.74 -51.67 -24.30
CA GLY A 697 33.05 -52.28 -24.53
C GLY A 697 34.05 -52.22 -23.36
N VAL A 698 33.65 -51.69 -22.20
CA VAL A 698 34.43 -51.66 -20.95
C VAL A 698 33.77 -52.59 -19.92
N PHE A 699 34.52 -53.13 -18.95
CA PHE A 699 33.97 -54.03 -17.91
C PHE A 699 32.89 -53.37 -17.03
N SER A 700 33.16 -52.18 -16.54
CA SER A 700 32.23 -51.39 -15.73
C SER A 700 32.48 -49.90 -15.96
N THR A 701 31.45 -49.09 -15.74
CA THR A 701 31.56 -47.63 -15.77
C THR A 701 30.98 -47.03 -14.49
N ALA A 702 31.58 -45.95 -14.02
CA ALA A 702 31.08 -45.16 -12.91
C ALA A 702 30.22 -44.02 -13.47
N VAL A 703 28.94 -43.96 -13.10
CA VAL A 703 27.99 -42.93 -13.50
C VAL A 703 27.82 -41.96 -12.34
N LYS A 704 28.12 -40.69 -12.56
CA LYS A 704 27.93 -39.60 -11.60
C LYS A 704 26.58 -38.93 -11.83
N ALA A 705 25.79 -38.81 -10.77
CA ALA A 705 24.64 -37.92 -10.68
C ALA A 705 25.02 -36.66 -9.88
N SER A 706 24.58 -35.49 -10.32
CA SER A 706 24.86 -34.20 -9.70
C SER A 706 23.61 -33.34 -9.66
N TYR A 707 23.34 -32.72 -8.51
CA TYR A 707 22.20 -31.83 -8.37
C TYR A 707 22.43 -30.57 -9.22
N LYS A 708 21.36 -30.08 -9.86
CA LYS A 708 21.39 -28.81 -10.61
C LYS A 708 20.44 -27.79 -9.99
N ASN A 709 19.16 -28.12 -9.91
CA ASN A 709 18.13 -27.21 -9.42
C ASN A 709 16.92 -27.98 -8.90
N SER A 710 16.09 -27.34 -8.07
CA SER A 710 14.75 -27.86 -7.75
C SER A 710 13.79 -26.73 -7.40
N ALA A 711 12.52 -26.91 -7.74
CA ALA A 711 11.45 -25.97 -7.47
C ALA A 711 10.23 -26.70 -6.92
N LEU A 712 9.63 -26.18 -5.84
CA LEU A 712 8.32 -26.62 -5.37
C LEU A 712 7.26 -25.83 -6.13
N LEU A 713 6.56 -26.49 -7.05
CA LEU A 713 5.62 -25.85 -7.98
C LEU A 713 4.18 -25.92 -7.46
N ALA A 714 3.84 -27.00 -6.75
CA ALA A 714 2.59 -27.11 -6.01
C ALA A 714 2.87 -27.66 -4.61
N GLY A 715 2.63 -26.87 -3.57
CA GLY A 715 2.89 -27.20 -2.17
C GLY A 715 1.71 -27.87 -1.46
N GLY A 716 0.86 -28.61 -2.18
CA GLY A 716 -0.46 -29.03 -1.69
C GLY A 716 -1.57 -28.09 -2.15
N LEU A 717 -1.47 -27.62 -3.40
CA LEU A 717 -2.49 -26.77 -4.02
C LEU A 717 -3.64 -27.62 -4.53
N ASP A 718 -4.82 -27.01 -4.58
CA ASP A 718 -6.04 -27.67 -5.04
C ASP A 718 -6.26 -27.38 -6.52
N TYR A 719 -6.65 -28.41 -7.28
CA TYR A 719 -7.03 -28.26 -8.68
C TYR A 719 -8.34 -29.00 -8.96
N HIS A 720 -9.14 -28.48 -9.89
CA HIS A 720 -10.33 -29.18 -10.35
C HIS A 720 -9.96 -30.43 -11.12
N ASN A 721 -8.96 -30.38 -12.00
CA ASN A 721 -8.50 -31.54 -12.73
C ASN A 721 -6.98 -31.52 -12.83
N VAL A 722 -6.35 -32.69 -12.75
CA VAL A 722 -4.91 -32.86 -13.00
C VAL A 722 -4.73 -33.94 -14.05
N THR A 723 -4.02 -33.62 -15.12
CA THR A 723 -3.64 -34.57 -16.17
C THR A 723 -2.14 -34.78 -16.16
N LEU A 724 -1.74 -36.05 -16.07
CA LEU A 724 -0.37 -36.50 -16.23
C LEU A 724 -0.21 -37.06 -17.64
N ASN A 725 0.55 -36.36 -18.48
CA ASN A 725 0.84 -36.78 -19.84
C ASN A 725 2.26 -37.35 -19.91
N PHE A 726 2.37 -38.55 -20.48
CA PHE A 726 3.63 -39.23 -20.71
C PHE A 726 3.83 -39.43 -22.20
N THR A 727 4.88 -38.86 -22.76
CA THR A 727 5.39 -39.28 -24.07
C THR A 727 6.39 -40.40 -23.79
N THR A 728 5.97 -41.65 -23.98
CA THR A 728 6.79 -42.83 -23.67
C THR A 728 6.69 -43.90 -24.76
N ALA A 729 7.79 -44.56 -25.08
CA ALA A 729 7.79 -45.78 -25.88
C ALA A 729 7.17 -47.01 -25.14
N TYR A 730 6.88 -46.88 -23.84
CA TYR A 730 6.49 -47.96 -22.93
C TYR A 730 5.10 -47.75 -22.27
N PRO A 731 4.04 -47.41 -23.03
CA PRO A 731 2.77 -46.98 -22.46
C PRO A 731 2.05 -48.11 -21.69
N THR A 732 2.26 -49.38 -22.03
CA THR A 732 1.53 -50.46 -21.36
C THR A 732 2.09 -50.76 -19.96
N ALA A 733 3.39 -50.57 -19.75
CA ALA A 733 4.00 -50.67 -18.43
C ALA A 733 3.43 -49.62 -17.46
N TRP A 734 3.37 -48.35 -17.90
CA TRP A 734 2.76 -47.26 -17.13
C TRP A 734 1.28 -47.46 -16.89
N GLN A 735 0.51 -47.86 -17.92
CA GLN A 735 -0.92 -48.11 -17.77
C GLN A 735 -1.20 -49.19 -16.71
N ARG A 736 -0.44 -50.29 -16.73
CA ARG A 736 -0.57 -51.37 -15.73
C ARG A 736 -0.23 -50.87 -14.33
N TRP A 737 0.84 -50.09 -14.18
CA TRP A 737 1.23 -49.51 -12.91
C TRP A 737 0.15 -48.57 -12.36
N PHE A 738 -0.26 -47.55 -13.12
CA PHE A 738 -1.31 -46.60 -12.69
C PHE A 738 -2.63 -47.31 -12.38
N SER A 739 -3.05 -48.28 -13.21
CA SER A 739 -4.27 -49.05 -12.96
C SER A 739 -4.21 -49.83 -11.64
N LYS A 740 -3.04 -50.35 -11.28
CA LYS A 740 -2.82 -51.04 -10.01
C LYS A 740 -2.77 -50.04 -8.85
N THR A 741 -1.94 -49.02 -8.93
CA THR A 741 -1.74 -48.01 -7.88
C THR A 741 -3.03 -47.26 -7.56
N CYS A 742 -3.79 -46.81 -8.56
CA CYS A 742 -5.08 -46.15 -8.34
C CYS A 742 -6.10 -47.08 -7.67
N LYS A 743 -6.14 -48.36 -8.07
CA LYS A 743 -7.03 -49.35 -7.45
C LYS A 743 -6.65 -49.62 -5.99
N GLU A 744 -5.37 -49.70 -5.69
CA GLU A 744 -4.85 -49.86 -4.31
C GLU A 744 -5.14 -48.61 -3.46
N ALA A 745 -5.14 -47.42 -4.07
CA ALA A 745 -5.55 -46.17 -3.44
C ALA A 745 -7.07 -46.03 -3.24
N GLY A 746 -7.87 -47.01 -3.67
CA GLY A 746 -9.34 -47.00 -3.57
C GLY A 746 -10.06 -46.18 -4.65
N LEU A 747 -9.34 -45.74 -5.69
CA LEU A 747 -9.93 -44.97 -6.79
C LEU A 747 -10.60 -45.89 -7.81
N VAL A 748 -11.68 -45.39 -8.40
CA VAL A 748 -12.45 -46.09 -9.42
C VAL A 748 -12.26 -45.40 -10.76
N ASN A 749 -12.13 -46.16 -11.84
CA ASN A 749 -12.05 -45.60 -13.18
C ASN A 749 -13.37 -44.90 -13.55
N GLY A 750 -13.29 -43.66 -13.99
CA GLY A 750 -14.41 -42.84 -14.45
C GLY A 750 -14.07 -41.36 -14.52
N THR A 751 -15.03 -40.55 -14.95
CA THR A 751 -14.86 -39.11 -15.21
C THR A 751 -15.57 -38.20 -14.19
N ALA A 752 -16.11 -38.78 -13.11
CA ALA A 752 -16.74 -38.00 -12.04
C ALA A 752 -15.69 -37.50 -11.03
N PRO A 753 -15.96 -36.41 -10.29
CA PRO A 753 -15.06 -35.95 -9.22
C PRO A 753 -14.68 -37.06 -8.24
N GLY A 754 -13.41 -37.11 -7.84
CA GLY A 754 -12.83 -38.17 -7.01
C GLY A 754 -12.47 -39.46 -7.77
N LYS A 755 -12.48 -39.44 -9.11
CA LYS A 755 -12.15 -40.59 -9.96
C LYS A 755 -10.97 -40.29 -10.88
N TYR A 756 -10.51 -41.31 -11.60
CA TYR A 756 -9.45 -41.20 -12.59
C TYR A 756 -9.84 -41.86 -13.91
N ASN A 757 -9.24 -41.41 -15.01
CA ASN A 757 -9.34 -42.07 -16.31
C ASN A 757 -7.95 -42.20 -16.93
N ILE A 758 -7.76 -43.21 -17.76
CA ILE A 758 -6.54 -43.40 -18.56
C ILE A 758 -6.95 -43.33 -20.03
N ALA A 759 -6.45 -42.35 -20.76
CA ALA A 759 -6.71 -42.11 -22.17
C ALA A 759 -5.44 -42.31 -23.03
N GLY A 760 -5.63 -42.85 -24.24
CA GLY A 760 -4.58 -42.99 -25.26
C GLY A 760 -3.96 -44.39 -25.36
N THR A 761 -4.34 -45.17 -26.38
CA THR A 761 -3.59 -46.35 -26.82
C THR A 761 -3.65 -46.45 -28.36
N GLY A 762 -2.72 -45.81 -29.10
CA GLY A 762 -2.48 -46.18 -30.51
C GLY A 762 -2.03 -45.11 -31.52
N THR A 763 -0.75 -44.70 -31.46
CA THR A 763 0.13 -44.15 -32.53
C THR A 763 -0.15 -42.73 -33.10
N SER A 764 0.84 -41.88 -33.40
CA SER A 764 2.23 -42.13 -33.86
C SER A 764 3.39 -41.53 -33.02
N ASN A 765 3.18 -41.02 -31.81
CA ASN A 765 4.26 -40.70 -30.84
C ASN A 765 3.81 -40.94 -29.37
N HIS A 766 3.08 -42.04 -29.17
CA HIS A 766 2.62 -42.64 -27.90
C HIS A 766 2.45 -41.71 -26.66
N PRO A 767 1.52 -40.73 -26.68
CA PRO A 767 1.10 -40.03 -25.48
C PRO A 767 0.15 -40.91 -24.66
N LEU A 768 0.52 -41.22 -23.41
CA LEU A 768 -0.35 -41.80 -22.39
C LEU A 768 -0.82 -40.67 -21.47
N SER A 769 -2.13 -40.53 -21.28
CA SER A 769 -2.72 -39.49 -20.43
C SER A 769 -3.48 -40.10 -19.26
N ILE A 770 -3.13 -39.72 -18.03
CA ILE A 770 -3.85 -40.10 -16.81
C ILE A 770 -4.51 -38.85 -16.26
N VAL A 771 -5.84 -38.85 -16.21
CA VAL A 771 -6.64 -37.71 -15.81
C VAL A 771 -7.27 -37.99 -14.46
N PHE A 772 -7.06 -37.11 -13.50
CA PHE A 772 -7.69 -37.11 -12.19
C PHE A 772 -8.75 -36.01 -12.17
N TYR A 773 -9.99 -36.40 -11.85
CA TYR A 773 -11.14 -35.50 -11.88
C TYR A 773 -11.52 -35.07 -10.48
N GLY A 774 -11.81 -33.78 -10.33
CA GLY A 774 -12.22 -33.13 -9.09
C GLY A 774 -13.17 -31.96 -9.37
N ASN A 775 -13.53 -31.20 -8.34
CA ASN A 775 -14.35 -29.99 -8.39
C ASN A 775 -14.20 -29.18 -7.09
N ASP A 776 -14.97 -28.09 -6.94
CA ASP A 776 -14.97 -27.23 -5.75
C ASP A 776 -15.15 -27.97 -4.42
N THR A 777 -15.84 -29.13 -4.42
CA THR A 777 -16.15 -29.90 -3.20
C THR A 777 -15.17 -31.04 -2.93
N ASN A 778 -14.59 -31.60 -4.00
CA ASN A 778 -13.62 -32.69 -3.94
C ASN A 778 -12.47 -32.36 -4.92
N PRO A 779 -11.57 -31.44 -4.56
CA PRO A 779 -10.45 -31.07 -5.40
C PRO A 779 -9.41 -32.19 -5.46
N VAL A 780 -8.50 -32.10 -6.44
CA VAL A 780 -7.28 -32.88 -6.51
C VAL A 780 -6.19 -32.11 -5.77
N HIS A 781 -5.74 -32.65 -4.62
CA HIS A 781 -4.63 -32.06 -3.86
C HIS A 781 -3.31 -32.46 -4.51
N LEU A 782 -2.55 -31.49 -5.02
CA LEU A 782 -1.29 -31.73 -5.73
C LEU A 782 -0.09 -31.22 -4.93
N TRP A 783 0.81 -32.14 -4.62
CA TRP A 783 2.16 -31.84 -4.17
C TRP A 783 3.13 -32.18 -5.30
N LEU A 784 3.72 -31.16 -5.93
CA LEU A 784 4.58 -31.31 -7.10
C LEU A 784 5.90 -30.59 -6.88
N LYS A 785 6.98 -31.36 -6.85
CA LYS A 785 8.35 -30.84 -6.85
C LYS A 785 9.04 -31.24 -8.14
N GLU A 786 9.60 -30.26 -8.84
CA GLU A 786 10.49 -30.49 -9.98
C GLU A 786 11.94 -30.48 -9.51
N SER A 787 12.78 -31.36 -10.07
CA SER A 787 14.21 -31.42 -9.77
C SER A 787 15.00 -31.74 -11.03
N GLU A 788 16.09 -31.01 -11.23
CA GLU A 788 17.02 -31.21 -12.35
C GLU A 788 18.29 -31.89 -11.85
N VAL A 789 18.67 -33.00 -12.50
CA VAL A 789 19.84 -33.81 -12.17
C VAL A 789 20.73 -33.99 -13.40
N GLY A 790 21.98 -33.56 -13.28
CA GLY A 790 23.01 -33.81 -14.28
C GLY A 790 23.60 -35.21 -14.13
N VAL A 791 23.57 -36.00 -15.19
CA VAL A 791 24.13 -37.36 -15.26
C VAL A 791 25.30 -37.39 -16.24
N GLY A 792 26.40 -38.03 -15.86
CA GLY A 792 27.56 -38.21 -16.74
C GLY A 792 28.47 -39.34 -16.29
N VAL A 793 29.45 -39.70 -17.13
CA VAL A 793 30.49 -40.67 -16.75
C VAL A 793 31.47 -40.00 -15.79
N ALA A 794 31.73 -40.62 -14.64
CA ALA A 794 32.79 -40.21 -13.74
C ALA A 794 34.14 -40.57 -14.37
N GLY A 795 34.94 -39.55 -14.68
CA GLY A 795 36.29 -39.69 -15.24
C GLY A 795 37.31 -40.26 -14.26
#